data_AF-A0A1Q9DEM0-F1
#
_entry.id   AF-A0A1Q9DEM0-F1
#
_cell.length_a   1.000
_cell.length_b   1.000
_cell.length_c   1.000
_cell.angle_alpha   90.00
_cell.angle_beta   90.00
_cell.angle_gamma   90.00
#
_symmetry.space_group_name_H-M   'P 1'
#
loop_
_entity.id
_entity.type
_entity.pdbx_description
1 polymer ?
#
loop_
_entity_poly.entity_id
_entity_poly.type
_entity_poly.pdbx_seq_one_letter_code
_entity_poly.pdbx_strand_id
1 'polypeptide(L)'
;MKAATSEARRPNTIEDWCFLVPHLLSREGWQTLVQKPSSALLQSRGPWGDTLIKCLLHDVVILNPPEDPAYLLVRPETRAWSCECHPDPTGVEEVREVRELHAPGTCLENFWVDWPWIRLCDTLFGILHSQRLPGKLCFGHSALPVTTIERVRRNFPEKGDCSLTWRDLGDQSQDQASACVLLCRRQENGHYTVHFVMGTSEHLQMPSRAADAIRLVLDALRCEAIRYLNRPQTTLEWQRDRTLYMVLSITSFGLRLPVIPSLDAETSETGQLTNIKAGQEVGLSTWVPYDPVMVGSGAFHLSEYLRLFFRRTGVNVRTYQFLDGQKLLPYQCVVQREEWNVARDRFKSVYALQKTAYRRANGGTAVPRIVEESTPRFCREVVGSFLNQMARDLAEALQMKRIRVRSAHEARAALKSFKAFLKKHFGNMLRAWRKALDVDGSMTLQRSELFKAVKMLNWKGNCRALWQALDHDASGITTIEELDPQSAQLLAYFREWALKTSPSKRPSEAFEVLDRFRKKRLTHAEFLQELESHGFGRNAKQVASILDWQEKKHICARDFEFMDVWRAPAWLTTVADQAAADAFRKQLVARHGHILKAWRFAMDKDCSNSCNWHEFQEAAKLVRFHGNLAGAWLALDSDCSGSISLKEVDPEAHECLTNFKTWADAEFGGVRSAFKVLDADGSGSLNFKEFKSACRMYGFTGECKSLFHNLDQMGKGSLQLHEVSFLDNWPNEDLASESEFGSLDDGASSRRRYGETGDRLLEYFTENPGPGAYAVPNGFGVSDRSPGRYCGAFTMQGRHKPKEQQKYISPAQYSPCMEPTSPSKPPRFAIGLPTMAFAPLGEPESFAESSKGFRLAVRRWVPSSPKAVVILVHGGAGWHSGYFDLVGQGLRTAGYAAVAYDQVGYGYSDGEAPGYIDSYGDVVGDLQKMAEEEQKRYPSLRIFALGESAGALLILRHGIGRAVEGLALGPIAGYLLCGPVVKVKKEMLPPPCVVGIAKILSRLFPKMPLPGVDVKTTFDQAFGDQRWAAAGKADPVVNRVLNAKFHVRTGAETLGAVEFVNDPENQKKFKAPFAMIVGEKEIRVDTGAAFEFFLAAGSEDKHLKVLKGAYHQLFQDQPEIAQQAVQEAWTFSRRPKSAQKAQTPRVHSAEQHVVVSPCRILSAASAPASDPCDGCAGQTGGAWKLRWTLGSRFYRMTATQLAVRLQTSLPPFQEDLMP
;
A
#
# COMPACT_ATOMS: atom_id res chain seq x y z
N MET A 1 5.89 18.82 19.05
CA MET A 1 5.02 19.01 17.84
C MET A 1 5.77 19.08 16.50
N LYS A 2 6.96 19.69 16.40
CA LYS A 2 7.68 19.91 15.12
C LYS A 2 8.05 18.66 14.27
N ALA A 3 7.83 17.44 14.77
CA ALA A 3 8.01 16.20 14.01
C ALA A 3 6.71 15.72 13.31
N ALA A 4 5.58 16.42 13.47
CA ALA A 4 4.31 16.14 12.80
C ALA A 4 4.03 17.19 11.71
N THR A 5 5.03 17.49 10.88
CA THR A 5 4.97 18.51 9.81
C THR A 5 4.55 17.90 8.47
N SER A 6 3.75 18.64 7.71
CA SER A 6 3.19 18.38 6.36
C SER A 6 2.40 17.08 6.14
N GLU A 7 2.82 15.92 6.65
CA GLU A 7 2.20 14.61 6.32
C GLU A 7 0.90 14.28 7.09
N ALA A 8 0.52 15.09 8.08
CA ALA A 8 -0.62 14.78 8.94
C ALA A 8 -1.96 15.04 8.23
N ARG A 9 -2.80 14.01 8.09
CA ARG A 9 -4.22 14.15 7.69
C ARG A 9 -4.99 14.93 8.77
N ARG A 10 -5.89 15.87 8.39
CA ARG A 10 -6.75 16.60 9.36
C ARG A 10 -7.55 15.59 10.20
N PRO A 11 -7.63 15.74 11.54
CA PRO A 11 -8.32 14.81 12.40
C PRO A 11 -9.83 14.86 12.16
N ASN A 12 -10.31 13.94 11.34
CA ASN A 12 -11.66 13.91 10.76
C ASN A 12 -12.57 12.88 11.44
N THR A 13 -12.09 12.22 12.50
CA THR A 13 -12.81 11.28 13.36
C THR A 13 -12.55 11.60 14.84
N ILE A 14 -13.36 11.06 15.77
CA ILE A 14 -13.13 11.24 17.20
C ILE A 14 -11.92 10.44 17.70
N GLU A 15 -11.59 9.34 16.99
CA GLU A 15 -10.36 8.56 17.12
C GLU A 15 -9.11 9.43 16.92
N ASP A 16 -9.07 10.24 15.85
CA ASP A 16 -7.92 11.09 15.53
C ASP A 16 -7.67 12.14 16.64
N TRP A 17 -8.72 12.76 17.18
CA TRP A 17 -8.60 13.70 18.31
C TRP A 17 -8.18 13.01 19.61
N CYS A 18 -8.70 11.81 19.88
CA CYS A 18 -8.22 10.96 20.99
C CYS A 18 -6.74 10.58 20.86
N PHE A 19 -6.22 10.38 19.64
CA PHE A 19 -4.80 10.10 19.41
C PHE A 19 -3.90 11.32 19.71
N LEU A 20 -4.40 12.54 19.53
CA LEU A 20 -3.61 13.77 19.70
C LEU A 20 -3.38 14.18 21.16
N VAL A 21 -4.20 13.72 22.11
CA VAL A 21 -4.16 14.14 23.54
C VAL A 21 -2.75 14.14 24.18
N PRO A 22 -1.87 13.12 23.99
CA PRO A 22 -0.52 13.14 24.53
C PRO A 22 0.35 14.28 23.95
N HIS A 23 0.13 14.65 22.69
CA HIS A 23 0.82 15.77 22.04
C HIS A 23 0.25 17.13 22.43
N LEU A 24 -1.07 17.20 22.69
CA LEU A 24 -1.74 18.39 23.21
C LEU A 24 -1.32 18.73 24.65
N LEU A 25 -0.86 17.75 25.44
CA LEU A 25 -0.29 17.99 26.78
C LEU A 25 0.98 18.84 26.74
N SER A 26 1.92 18.52 25.84
CA SER A 26 3.24 19.14 25.76
C SER A 26 3.18 20.67 25.70
N ARG A 27 4.23 21.34 26.18
CA ARG A 27 4.44 22.79 25.97
C ARG A 27 5.17 23.11 24.65
N GLU A 28 5.76 22.11 23.98
CA GLU A 28 6.46 22.32 22.71
C GLU A 28 5.53 22.73 21.56
N GLY A 29 5.79 23.90 20.95
CA GLY A 29 5.02 24.40 19.83
C GLY A 29 3.80 25.24 20.24
N TRP A 30 3.57 25.42 21.54
CA TRP A 30 2.57 26.34 22.06
C TRP A 30 3.19 27.71 22.35
N GLN A 31 2.57 28.75 21.80
CA GLN A 31 2.81 30.15 22.14
C GLN A 31 1.84 30.57 23.24
N THR A 32 2.36 30.99 24.41
CA THR A 32 1.51 31.55 25.47
C THR A 32 1.02 32.94 25.06
N LEU A 33 -0.30 33.14 25.05
CA LEU A 33 -0.94 34.43 24.80
C LEU A 33 -1.16 35.21 26.11
N VAL A 34 -1.62 34.51 27.15
CA VAL A 34 -1.86 35.07 28.49
C VAL A 34 -1.41 34.06 29.53
N GLN A 35 -0.69 34.53 30.56
CA GLN A 35 -0.31 33.74 31.72
C GLN A 35 -0.76 34.47 33.00
N LYS A 36 -1.30 33.69 33.94
CA LYS A 36 -1.57 34.02 35.34
C LYS A 36 -0.98 32.91 36.24
N PRO A 37 -0.99 33.06 37.58
CA PRO A 37 -0.58 31.97 38.47
C PRO A 37 -1.45 30.72 38.29
N SER A 38 -2.77 30.88 38.31
CA SER A 38 -3.75 29.78 38.30
C SER A 38 -4.41 29.52 36.95
N SER A 39 -4.04 30.24 35.88
CA SER A 39 -4.60 30.04 34.53
C SER A 39 -3.65 30.51 33.41
N ALA A 40 -3.82 29.96 32.21
CA ALA A 40 -3.14 30.42 31.00
C ALA A 40 -3.97 30.17 29.73
N LEU A 41 -3.78 31.02 28.73
CA LEU A 41 -4.23 30.79 27.36
C LEU A 41 -3.01 30.59 26.47
N LEU A 42 -2.95 29.46 25.78
CA LEU A 42 -1.93 29.16 24.78
C LEU A 42 -2.56 28.95 23.41
N GLN A 43 -1.82 29.31 22.37
CA GLN A 43 -2.15 29.12 20.96
C GLN A 43 -1.09 28.24 20.32
N SER A 44 -1.46 27.35 19.42
CA SER A 44 -0.51 26.65 18.55
C SER A 44 -1.04 26.67 17.12
N ARG A 45 -0.14 26.76 16.14
CA ARG A 45 -0.53 26.48 14.76
C ARG A 45 -0.66 24.98 14.63
N GLY A 46 -1.88 24.49 14.40
CA GLY A 46 -2.10 23.09 14.10
C GLY A 46 -1.36 22.71 12.82
N PRO A 47 -0.87 21.47 12.68
CA PRO A 47 -0.16 21.04 11.48
C PRO A 47 -1.04 21.02 10.21
N TRP A 48 -2.35 21.27 10.36
CA TRP A 48 -3.36 21.34 9.29
C TRP A 48 -3.73 22.76 8.86
N GLY A 49 -2.97 23.78 9.29
CA GLY A 49 -3.24 25.19 9.02
C GLY A 49 -4.21 25.85 10.02
N ASP A 50 -5.16 25.08 10.58
CA ASP A 50 -6.04 25.47 11.68
C ASP A 50 -5.25 26.08 12.87
N THR A 51 -5.90 26.96 13.64
CA THR A 51 -5.38 27.42 14.92
C THR A 51 -5.91 26.51 16.04
N LEU A 52 -5.03 26.03 16.93
CA LEU A 52 -5.41 25.35 18.16
C LEU A 52 -5.30 26.33 19.34
N ILE A 53 -6.31 26.33 20.20
CA ILE A 53 -6.37 27.11 21.45
C ILE A 53 -6.39 26.14 22.63
N LYS A 54 -5.62 26.45 23.68
CA LYS A 54 -5.49 25.66 24.91
C LYS A 54 -5.65 26.56 26.12
N CYS A 55 -6.80 26.47 26.77
CA CYS A 55 -7.01 26.97 28.12
C CYS A 55 -6.39 25.97 29.10
N LEU A 56 -5.50 26.45 29.95
CA LEU A 56 -4.86 25.68 31.02
C LEU A 56 -5.28 26.29 32.35
N LEU A 57 -5.90 25.50 33.22
CA LEU A 57 -6.35 25.93 34.54
C LEU A 57 -5.59 25.16 35.61
N HIS A 58 -5.03 25.85 36.59
CA HIS A 58 -4.35 25.26 37.73
C HIS A 58 -5.14 25.50 39.02
N ASP A 59 -4.78 24.76 40.07
CA ASP A 59 -5.36 24.86 41.41
C ASP A 59 -6.88 24.72 41.43
N VAL A 60 -7.45 23.90 40.54
CA VAL A 60 -8.88 23.60 40.51
C VAL A 60 -9.20 22.72 41.71
N VAL A 61 -9.96 23.28 42.66
CA VAL A 61 -10.41 22.57 43.87
C VAL A 61 -11.64 21.74 43.52
N ILE A 62 -11.64 20.49 43.97
CA ILE A 62 -12.76 19.56 43.81
C ILE A 62 -13.08 18.97 45.18
N LEU A 63 -14.35 19.07 45.57
CA LEU A 63 -14.90 18.62 46.84
C LEU A 63 -15.26 17.13 46.72
N ASN A 64 -14.89 16.34 47.73
CA ASN A 64 -15.15 14.89 47.80
C ASN A 64 -14.80 14.11 46.51
N PRO A 65 -13.62 14.34 45.88
CA PRO A 65 -13.29 13.75 44.58
C PRO A 65 -13.17 12.22 44.64
N PRO A 66 -13.34 11.51 43.51
CA PRO A 66 -13.29 10.05 43.48
C PRO A 66 -11.89 9.52 43.86
N GLU A 67 -11.87 8.38 44.56
CA GLU A 67 -10.64 7.70 45.02
C GLU A 67 -9.61 7.49 43.90
N ASP A 68 -10.10 7.05 42.73
CA ASP A 68 -9.34 7.01 41.47
C ASP A 68 -9.66 8.27 40.66
N PRO A 69 -8.71 9.21 40.49
CA PRO A 69 -8.94 10.45 39.75
C PRO A 69 -9.24 10.23 38.27
N ALA A 70 -8.98 9.04 37.72
CA ALA A 70 -9.39 8.69 36.37
C ALA A 70 -10.93 8.60 36.20
N TYR A 71 -11.70 8.58 37.29
CA TYR A 71 -13.18 8.60 37.25
C TYR A 71 -13.77 10.02 37.33
N LEU A 72 -12.94 11.07 37.42
CA LEU A 72 -13.42 12.44 37.59
C LEU A 72 -14.32 12.91 36.44
N LEU A 73 -13.94 12.62 35.19
CA LEU A 73 -14.79 12.84 34.03
C LEU A 73 -15.72 11.64 33.81
N VAL A 74 -17.01 11.89 34.03
CA VAL A 74 -18.10 10.92 33.96
C VAL A 74 -18.43 10.56 32.50
N ARG A 75 -18.73 9.29 32.24
CA ARG A 75 -19.23 8.83 30.92
C ARG A 75 -20.47 9.62 30.47
N PRO A 76 -20.59 9.95 29.17
CA PRO A 76 -21.72 10.72 28.65
C PRO A 76 -23.07 10.03 28.91
N GLU A 77 -23.17 8.71 28.77
CA GLU A 77 -24.41 7.99 29.05
C GLU A 77 -24.84 8.02 30.53
N THR A 78 -23.90 8.22 31.45
CA THR A 78 -24.21 8.40 32.89
C THR A 78 -24.61 9.85 33.19
N ARG A 79 -24.05 10.84 32.49
CA ARG A 79 -24.46 12.26 32.59
C ARG A 79 -25.89 12.47 32.08
N ALA A 80 -26.23 11.91 30.91
CA ALA A 80 -27.59 11.99 30.37
C ALA A 80 -28.64 11.40 31.33
N TRP A 81 -28.34 10.23 31.92
CA TRP A 81 -29.17 9.63 32.97
C TRP A 81 -29.35 10.55 34.19
N SER A 82 -28.31 11.32 34.57
CA SER A 82 -28.40 12.28 35.69
C SER A 82 -29.33 13.44 35.32
N CYS A 83 -29.21 14.01 34.12
CA CYS A 83 -30.12 15.04 33.61
C CYS A 83 -31.59 14.58 33.62
N GLU A 84 -31.87 13.33 33.23
CA GLU A 84 -33.21 12.74 33.25
C GLU A 84 -33.77 12.53 34.67
N CYS A 85 -32.95 12.01 35.60
CA CYS A 85 -33.41 11.62 36.94
C CYS A 85 -33.36 12.76 37.96
N HIS A 86 -32.49 13.74 37.73
CA HIS A 86 -32.15 14.83 38.63
C HIS A 86 -32.02 16.14 37.81
N PRO A 87 -33.13 16.79 37.42
CA PRO A 87 -33.06 18.11 36.79
C PRO A 87 -32.40 19.13 37.75
N ASP A 88 -31.58 20.04 37.19
CA ASP A 88 -30.79 21.00 37.98
C ASP A 88 -31.71 22.05 38.66
N PRO A 89 -31.77 22.11 40.01
CA PRO A 89 -32.62 23.07 40.73
C PRO A 89 -32.13 24.52 40.61
N THR A 90 -30.96 24.78 40.01
CA THR A 90 -30.43 26.13 39.79
C THR A 90 -30.93 26.80 38.51
N GLY A 91 -31.76 26.12 37.71
CA GLY A 91 -32.43 26.71 36.55
C GLY A 91 -31.57 26.84 35.29
N VAL A 92 -30.39 26.21 35.25
CA VAL A 92 -29.62 26.04 34.02
C VAL A 92 -30.04 24.71 33.39
N GLU A 93 -30.95 24.75 32.42
CA GLU A 93 -31.49 23.56 31.76
C GLU A 93 -30.45 22.84 30.89
N GLU A 94 -29.57 22.03 31.50
CA GLU A 94 -28.76 21.05 30.77
C GLU A 94 -29.59 19.79 30.49
N VAL A 95 -30.16 19.72 29.29
CA VAL A 95 -30.78 18.48 28.77
C VAL A 95 -29.78 17.75 27.86
N ARG A 96 -29.63 16.44 28.08
CA ARG A 96 -28.91 15.50 27.22
C ARG A 96 -29.79 14.30 26.91
N GLU A 97 -29.81 13.86 25.65
CA GLU A 97 -30.52 12.67 25.19
C GLU A 97 -29.54 11.78 24.42
N VAL A 98 -29.33 10.54 24.87
CA VAL A 98 -28.47 9.57 24.15
C VAL A 98 -29.23 9.01 22.95
N ARG A 99 -28.81 9.39 21.74
CA ARG A 99 -29.35 8.85 20.48
C ARG A 99 -28.83 7.45 20.17
N GLU A 100 -27.52 7.21 20.33
CA GLU A 100 -26.94 5.90 20.08
C GLU A 100 -25.74 5.63 21.01
N LEU A 101 -25.82 4.56 21.80
CA LEU A 101 -24.70 4.08 22.62
C LEU A 101 -23.84 3.11 21.81
N HIS A 102 -22.81 3.62 21.13
CA HIS A 102 -21.87 2.79 20.37
C HIS A 102 -21.03 1.87 21.29
N ALA A 103 -20.59 2.38 22.44
CA ALA A 103 -19.84 1.61 23.45
C ALA A 103 -19.88 2.30 24.84
N PRO A 104 -19.57 1.58 25.93
CA PRO A 104 -19.38 2.17 27.26
C PRO A 104 -18.37 3.33 27.25
N GLY A 105 -18.85 4.54 27.50
CA GLY A 105 -18.06 5.79 27.41
C GLY A 105 -17.87 6.31 25.98
N THR A 106 -18.75 5.97 25.03
CA THR A 106 -18.82 6.54 23.68
C THR A 106 -20.24 6.48 23.14
N CYS A 107 -20.88 7.63 22.97
CA CYS A 107 -22.22 7.73 22.38
C CYS A 107 -22.38 8.93 21.45
N LEU A 108 -23.39 8.82 20.60
CA LEU A 108 -24.04 9.91 19.89
C LEU A 108 -25.15 10.48 20.78
N GLU A 109 -25.15 11.78 21.02
CA GLU A 109 -26.14 12.44 21.88
C GLU A 109 -26.64 13.77 21.29
N ASN A 110 -27.85 14.17 21.70
CA ASN A 110 -28.37 15.52 21.55
C ASN A 110 -28.13 16.30 22.84
N PHE A 111 -27.81 17.59 22.69
CA PHE A 111 -27.44 18.47 23.78
C PHE A 111 -28.11 19.85 23.62
N TRP A 112 -28.90 20.26 24.62
CA TRP A 112 -29.58 21.56 24.65
C TRP A 112 -28.84 22.50 25.62
N VAL A 113 -27.84 23.18 25.05
CA VAL A 113 -26.81 24.00 25.69
C VAL A 113 -27.15 25.40 26.24
N ASP A 114 -27.41 25.59 27.53
CA ASP A 114 -27.25 26.90 28.21
C ASP A 114 -25.96 27.05 29.06
N TRP A 115 -24.96 26.16 28.90
CA TRP A 115 -23.69 26.25 29.64
C TRP A 115 -23.00 27.62 29.48
N PRO A 116 -22.70 28.34 30.59
CA PRO A 116 -21.92 29.56 30.55
C PRO A 116 -20.52 29.34 29.94
N TRP A 117 -19.88 28.20 30.22
CA TRP A 117 -18.56 27.85 29.70
C TRP A 117 -18.51 27.90 28.15
N ILE A 118 -19.39 27.16 27.48
CA ILE A 118 -19.40 27.09 26.01
C ILE A 118 -19.77 28.46 25.41
N ARG A 119 -20.76 29.15 25.98
CA ARG A 119 -21.15 30.50 25.53
C ARG A 119 -20.03 31.54 25.70
N LEU A 120 -19.21 31.43 26.75
CA LEU A 120 -18.00 32.26 26.91
C LEU A 120 -16.96 31.94 25.83
N CYS A 121 -16.73 30.66 25.53
CA CYS A 121 -15.82 30.26 24.46
C CYS A 121 -16.31 30.71 23.07
N ASP A 122 -17.59 30.58 22.75
CA ASP A 122 -18.17 31.09 21.50
C ASP A 122 -18.07 32.61 21.39
N THR A 123 -18.37 33.33 22.47
CA THR A 123 -18.31 34.80 22.50
C THR A 123 -16.89 35.34 22.29
N LEU A 124 -15.86 34.56 22.64
CA LEU A 124 -14.45 34.93 22.49
C LEU A 124 -13.78 34.41 21.21
N PHE A 125 -14.21 33.24 20.72
CA PHE A 125 -13.48 32.46 19.71
C PHE A 125 -14.34 32.06 18.49
N GLY A 126 -15.67 32.26 18.52
CA GLY A 126 -16.58 32.10 17.38
C GLY A 126 -16.93 30.66 16.97
N ILE A 127 -16.73 29.67 17.85
CA ILE A 127 -16.49 28.26 17.46
C ILE A 127 -17.73 27.49 16.99
N LEU A 128 -18.94 27.83 17.45
CA LEU A 128 -20.21 27.23 17.00
C LEU A 128 -20.99 28.14 16.01
N HIS A 129 -20.42 29.24 15.54
CA HIS A 129 -21.15 30.26 14.77
C HIS A 129 -21.26 29.93 13.26
N SER A 130 -21.96 28.85 12.94
CA SER A 130 -22.48 28.64 11.58
C SER A 130 -23.49 29.76 11.22
N GLN A 131 -23.56 30.16 9.95
CA GLN A 131 -24.29 31.36 9.50
C GLN A 131 -25.83 31.26 9.53
N ARG A 132 -26.41 30.38 10.37
CA ARG A 132 -27.85 30.05 10.38
C ARG A 132 -28.58 30.31 11.71
N LEU A 133 -27.92 30.83 12.74
CA LEU A 133 -28.59 31.38 13.93
C LEU A 133 -28.70 32.91 13.82
N PRO A 134 -29.88 33.48 13.45
CA PRO A 134 -30.07 34.92 13.32
C PRO A 134 -30.22 35.62 14.69
N GLY A 135 -29.16 35.61 15.52
CA GLY A 135 -29.15 36.14 16.88
C GLY A 135 -27.88 36.93 17.22
N LYS A 136 -27.97 38.26 17.27
CA LYS A 136 -26.85 39.15 17.63
C LYS A 136 -26.41 38.97 19.10
N LEU A 137 -25.25 38.34 19.35
CA LEU A 137 -24.59 38.32 20.68
C LEU A 137 -25.56 37.95 21.83
N CYS A 138 -26.35 36.90 21.61
CA CYS A 138 -27.43 36.49 22.51
C CYS A 138 -26.92 35.62 23.67
N PHE A 139 -26.95 36.17 24.89
CA PHE A 139 -26.83 35.40 26.15
C PHE A 139 -28.17 34.74 26.49
N GLY A 140 -28.69 33.88 25.60
CA GLY A 140 -29.98 33.20 25.78
C GLY A 140 -29.98 31.78 25.20
N HIS A 141 -31.03 31.00 25.49
CA HIS A 141 -31.16 29.60 25.07
C HIS A 141 -31.06 29.43 23.54
N SER A 142 -30.36 28.39 23.11
CA SER A 142 -30.56 27.83 21.77
C SER A 142 -31.85 27.02 21.75
N ALA A 143 -32.79 27.36 20.86
CA ALA A 143 -34.02 26.60 20.66
C ALA A 143 -33.81 25.29 19.85
N LEU A 144 -32.57 24.97 19.46
CA LEU A 144 -32.21 23.80 18.66
C LEU A 144 -31.08 23.01 19.36
N PRO A 145 -31.16 21.66 19.41
CA PRO A 145 -30.08 20.83 19.94
C PRO A 145 -28.87 20.82 19.01
N VAL A 146 -27.68 20.72 19.61
CA VAL A 146 -26.47 20.28 18.92
C VAL A 146 -26.41 18.75 19.02
N THR A 147 -26.10 18.06 17.92
CA THR A 147 -25.85 16.62 17.94
C THR A 147 -24.34 16.39 17.96
N THR A 148 -23.84 15.79 19.04
CA THR A 148 -22.40 15.52 19.23
C THR A 148 -22.14 14.02 19.29
N ILE A 149 -20.91 13.64 18.96
CA ILE A 149 -20.34 12.37 19.41
C ILE A 149 -19.35 12.67 20.55
N GLU A 150 -19.57 12.08 21.72
CA GLU A 150 -18.70 12.21 22.90
C GLU A 150 -17.96 10.88 23.17
N ARG A 151 -16.72 10.97 23.67
CA ARG A 151 -15.93 9.84 24.14
C ARG A 151 -15.06 10.20 25.33
N VAL A 152 -15.19 9.44 26.42
CA VAL A 152 -14.27 9.52 27.56
C VAL A 152 -13.14 8.47 27.42
N ARG A 153 -11.92 8.81 27.83
CA ARG A 153 -10.78 7.91 28.02
C ARG A 153 -10.24 8.06 29.44
N ARG A 154 -10.16 6.96 30.18
CA ARG A 154 -9.62 6.89 31.55
C ARG A 154 -8.21 6.31 31.57
N ASN A 155 -7.40 6.76 32.53
CA ASN A 155 -5.97 6.42 32.65
C ASN A 155 -5.19 6.72 31.35
N PHE A 156 -5.53 7.85 30.72
CA PHE A 156 -5.01 8.27 29.43
C PHE A 156 -4.90 9.80 29.37
N PRO A 157 -3.73 10.36 28.97
CA PRO A 157 -2.55 9.66 28.48
C PRO A 157 -1.69 8.98 29.56
N GLU A 158 -1.75 9.42 30.82
CA GLU A 158 -1.05 8.78 31.94
C GLU A 158 -2.02 8.14 32.95
N LYS A 159 -1.52 7.25 33.82
CA LYS A 159 -2.33 6.60 34.85
C LYS A 159 -2.82 7.64 35.86
N GLY A 160 -4.13 7.70 36.10
CA GLY A 160 -4.78 8.72 36.93
C GLY A 160 -5.28 9.95 36.17
N ASP A 161 -4.93 10.12 34.89
CA ASP A 161 -5.59 11.11 34.01
C ASP A 161 -6.98 10.62 33.57
N CYS A 162 -7.86 11.57 33.25
CA CYS A 162 -9.03 11.30 32.43
C CYS A 162 -9.26 12.42 31.40
N SER A 163 -9.66 12.03 30.19
CA SER A 163 -9.98 12.94 29.08
C SER A 163 -11.37 12.67 28.51
N LEU A 164 -12.06 13.74 28.12
CA LEU A 164 -13.31 13.73 27.36
C LEU A 164 -13.06 14.45 26.04
N THR A 165 -13.26 13.75 24.93
CA THR A 165 -13.21 14.30 23.58
C THR A 165 -14.64 14.39 23.04
N TRP A 166 -14.97 15.46 22.32
CA TRP A 166 -16.25 15.56 21.61
C TRP A 166 -16.12 16.31 20.30
N ARG A 167 -17.09 16.08 19.41
CA ARG A 167 -17.18 16.70 18.10
C ARG A 167 -18.63 16.94 17.69
N ASP A 168 -18.90 18.10 17.11
CA ASP A 168 -20.18 18.47 16.51
C ASP A 168 -20.38 17.77 15.15
N LEU A 169 -21.61 17.34 14.86
CA LEU A 169 -22.03 16.64 13.65
C LEU A 169 -23.11 17.42 12.87
N GLY A 170 -23.10 18.75 12.96
CA GLY A 170 -23.97 19.67 12.23
C GLY A 170 -24.07 19.47 10.70
N ASP A 171 -25.10 20.10 10.12
CA ASP A 171 -25.60 19.90 8.73
C ASP A 171 -24.53 19.88 7.63
N GLN A 172 -24.82 19.19 6.52
CA GLN A 172 -23.90 18.46 5.62
C GLN A 172 -22.83 19.28 4.84
N SER A 173 -22.58 20.55 5.18
CA SER A 173 -21.41 21.30 4.71
C SER A 173 -20.12 20.80 5.37
N GLN A 174 -19.37 19.93 4.68
CA GLN A 174 -18.31 19.07 5.24
C GLN A 174 -17.06 19.78 5.82
N ASP A 175 -16.89 21.10 5.67
CA ASP A 175 -15.60 21.79 5.87
C ASP A 175 -15.25 22.17 7.32
N GLN A 176 -16.22 22.36 8.23
CA GLN A 176 -15.98 22.99 9.55
C GLN A 176 -16.71 22.31 10.74
N ALA A 177 -16.45 21.02 10.97
CA ALA A 177 -16.89 20.33 12.19
C ALA A 177 -15.94 20.61 13.37
N SER A 178 -16.34 21.48 14.30
CA SER A 178 -15.58 21.83 15.52
C SER A 178 -15.42 20.64 16.46
N ALA A 179 -14.22 20.48 17.03
CA ALA A 179 -13.87 19.40 17.95
C ALA A 179 -13.06 19.92 19.15
N CYS A 180 -13.29 19.31 20.31
CA CYS A 180 -12.79 19.75 21.61
C CYS A 180 -12.27 18.57 22.44
N VAL A 181 -11.27 18.86 23.29
CA VAL A 181 -10.69 17.93 24.27
C VAL A 181 -10.64 18.62 25.63
N LEU A 182 -11.30 18.01 26.62
CA LEU A 182 -11.10 18.29 28.04
C LEU A 182 -10.23 17.18 28.65
N LEU A 183 -9.24 17.53 29.47
CA LEU A 183 -8.36 16.59 30.15
C LEU A 183 -8.10 17.08 31.57
N CYS A 184 -8.30 16.23 32.57
CA CYS A 184 -8.10 16.54 33.98
C CYS A 184 -6.98 15.67 34.57
N ARG A 185 -6.03 16.32 35.26
CA ARG A 185 -4.88 15.68 35.93
C ARG A 185 -4.79 16.12 37.39
N ARG A 186 -4.85 15.16 38.32
CA ARG A 186 -4.61 15.39 39.76
C ARG A 186 -3.16 15.82 40.00
N GLN A 187 -2.95 16.77 40.90
CA GLN A 187 -1.65 17.26 41.35
C GLN A 187 -1.29 16.67 42.72
N GLU A 188 -0.01 16.74 43.10
CA GLU A 188 0.49 16.19 44.38
C GLU A 188 -0.15 16.84 45.62
N ASN A 189 -0.48 18.13 45.53
CA ASN A 189 -1.18 18.89 46.58
C ASN A 189 -2.69 18.57 46.69
N GLY A 190 -3.22 17.64 45.88
CA GLY A 190 -4.63 17.26 45.87
C GLY A 190 -5.54 18.15 45.00
N HIS A 191 -5.05 19.28 44.49
CA HIS A 191 -5.77 20.07 43.49
C HIS A 191 -5.70 19.40 42.11
N TYR A 192 -6.43 19.94 41.14
CA TYR A 192 -6.45 19.46 39.76
C TYR A 192 -5.94 20.53 38.80
N THR A 193 -5.27 20.09 37.73
CA THR A 193 -5.03 20.89 36.54
C THR A 193 -6.00 20.43 35.45
N VAL A 194 -6.65 21.38 34.78
CA VAL A 194 -7.59 21.14 33.70
C VAL A 194 -7.04 21.74 32.41
N HIS A 195 -6.92 20.91 31.38
CA HIS A 195 -6.54 21.31 30.03
C HIS A 195 -7.81 21.25 29.17
N PHE A 196 -8.18 22.38 28.57
CA PHE A 196 -9.28 22.47 27.62
C PHE A 196 -8.73 22.97 26.28
N VAL A 197 -8.85 22.15 25.24
CA VAL A 197 -8.23 22.37 23.93
C VAL A 197 -9.28 22.30 22.83
N MET A 198 -9.22 23.23 21.88
CA MET A 198 -10.19 23.38 20.80
C MET A 198 -9.55 23.93 19.52
N GLY A 199 -10.11 23.59 18.36
CA GLY A 199 -9.72 24.16 17.06
C GLY A 199 -10.54 25.40 16.69
N THR A 200 -9.93 26.34 15.96
CA THR A 200 -10.60 27.51 15.36
C THR A 200 -10.25 27.66 13.88
N SER A 201 -11.25 27.99 13.06
CA SER A 201 -11.16 28.01 11.59
C SER A 201 -10.42 29.20 10.98
N GLU A 202 -10.12 30.25 11.76
CA GLU A 202 -9.34 31.41 11.30
C GLU A 202 -8.01 31.58 12.09
N HIS A 203 -7.06 32.29 11.48
CA HIS A 203 -5.83 32.71 12.16
C HIS A 203 -6.11 33.85 13.14
N LEU A 204 -6.45 33.48 14.37
CA LEU A 204 -6.78 34.38 15.47
C LEU A 204 -5.56 35.23 15.90
N GLN A 205 -5.35 36.37 15.25
CA GLN A 205 -4.33 37.35 15.62
C GLN A 205 -4.86 38.28 16.72
N MET A 206 -4.54 37.97 17.98
CA MET A 206 -5.05 38.72 19.14
C MET A 206 -4.36 40.10 19.29
N PRO A 207 -5.11 41.23 19.28
CA PRO A 207 -4.56 42.54 19.57
C PRO A 207 -4.11 42.65 21.04
N SER A 208 -3.03 43.39 21.32
CA SER A 208 -2.52 43.58 22.69
C SER A 208 -3.55 44.12 23.69
N ARG A 209 -4.52 44.92 23.23
CA ARG A 209 -5.64 45.44 24.05
C ARG A 209 -6.73 44.41 24.39
N ALA A 210 -6.71 43.22 23.79
CA ALA A 210 -7.62 42.13 24.14
C ALA A 210 -7.13 41.33 25.36
N ALA A 211 -5.84 41.40 25.70
CA ALA A 211 -5.23 40.61 26.77
C ALA A 211 -5.91 40.78 28.13
N ASP A 212 -6.34 42.00 28.49
CA ASP A 212 -7.00 42.26 29.78
C ASP A 212 -8.45 41.76 29.84
N ALA A 213 -9.17 41.76 28.71
CA ALA A 213 -10.47 41.10 28.62
C ALA A 213 -10.34 39.57 28.74
N ILE A 214 -9.34 38.99 28.05
CA ILE A 214 -9.03 37.55 28.14
C ILE A 214 -8.59 37.17 29.56
N ARG A 215 -7.81 38.02 30.24
CA ARG A 215 -7.43 37.82 31.65
C ARG A 215 -8.66 37.70 32.55
N LEU A 216 -9.68 38.55 32.39
CA LEU A 216 -10.92 38.46 33.17
C LEU A 216 -11.68 37.16 32.87
N VAL A 217 -11.81 36.77 31.59
CA VAL A 217 -12.56 35.56 31.24
C VAL A 217 -11.81 34.28 31.62
N LEU A 218 -10.46 34.25 31.65
CA LEU A 218 -9.72 33.08 32.17
C LEU A 218 -10.02 32.78 33.64
N ASP A 219 -10.32 33.79 34.45
CA ASP A 219 -10.72 33.59 35.85
C ASP A 219 -12.18 33.14 35.93
N ALA A 220 -13.09 33.79 35.18
CA ALA A 220 -14.49 33.38 35.09
C ALA A 220 -14.64 31.93 34.60
N LEU A 221 -13.85 31.52 33.61
CA LEU A 221 -13.72 30.13 33.19
C LEU A 221 -13.24 29.26 34.36
N ARG A 222 -12.10 29.57 35.01
CA ARG A 222 -11.63 28.78 36.16
C ARG A 222 -12.71 28.61 37.24
N CYS A 223 -13.49 29.64 37.53
CA CYS A 223 -14.62 29.56 38.45
C CYS A 223 -15.75 28.65 37.94
N GLU A 224 -16.15 28.74 36.66
CA GLU A 224 -17.14 27.82 36.09
C GLU A 224 -16.66 26.36 36.00
N ALA A 225 -15.36 26.10 35.79
CA ALA A 225 -14.80 24.74 35.90
C ALA A 225 -14.93 24.19 37.33
N ILE A 226 -14.65 25.02 38.34
CA ILE A 226 -14.85 24.67 39.75
C ILE A 226 -16.35 24.44 40.02
N ARG A 227 -17.24 25.31 39.52
CA ARG A 227 -18.70 25.15 39.70
C ARG A 227 -19.24 23.88 39.04
N TYR A 228 -18.81 23.58 37.81
CA TYR A 228 -19.23 22.40 37.05
C TYR A 228 -18.74 21.07 37.67
N LEU A 229 -17.49 21.01 38.11
CA LEU A 229 -16.92 19.81 38.72
C LEU A 229 -17.48 19.56 40.14
N ASN A 230 -18.02 20.58 40.80
CA ASN A 230 -18.58 20.52 42.15
C ASN A 230 -20.12 20.64 42.20
N ARG A 231 -20.83 20.32 41.11
CA ARG A 231 -22.31 20.27 41.12
C ARG A 231 -22.82 19.26 42.17
N PRO A 232 -23.99 19.48 42.81
CA PRO A 232 -24.51 18.57 43.83
C PRO A 232 -24.68 17.11 43.37
N GLN A 233 -24.88 16.92 42.06
CA GLN A 233 -25.12 15.61 41.44
C GLN A 233 -23.84 14.82 41.16
N THR A 234 -22.68 15.47 41.02
CA THR A 234 -21.44 14.82 40.53
C THR A 234 -21.02 13.63 41.40
N THR A 235 -21.28 13.69 42.72
CA THR A 235 -21.02 12.58 43.65
C THR A 235 -21.88 11.34 43.33
N LEU A 236 -23.15 11.52 42.95
CA LEU A 236 -24.04 10.44 42.51
C LEU A 236 -23.63 9.91 41.13
N GLU A 237 -23.25 10.81 40.22
CA GLU A 237 -22.70 10.46 38.91
C GLU A 237 -21.46 9.56 39.05
N TRP A 238 -20.46 9.92 39.88
CA TRP A 238 -19.27 9.10 40.13
C TRP A 238 -19.61 7.72 40.72
N GLN A 239 -20.55 7.65 41.67
CA GLN A 239 -20.97 6.38 42.28
C GLN A 239 -21.66 5.45 41.27
N ARG A 240 -22.54 5.99 40.42
CA ARG A 240 -23.17 5.22 39.33
C ARG A 240 -22.17 4.85 38.26
N ASP A 241 -21.30 5.76 37.81
CA ASP A 241 -20.35 5.49 36.72
C ASP A 241 -19.25 4.49 37.10
N ARG A 242 -18.92 4.39 38.39
CA ARG A 242 -18.05 3.33 38.94
C ARG A 242 -18.71 1.95 38.94
N THR A 243 -20.05 1.87 39.00
CA THR A 243 -20.80 0.63 39.19
C THR A 243 -21.60 0.17 37.96
N LEU A 244 -21.96 1.06 37.04
CA LEU A 244 -22.85 0.82 35.89
C LEU A 244 -22.44 -0.38 35.02
N TYR A 245 -21.13 -0.58 34.84
CA TYR A 245 -20.55 -1.64 34.01
C TYR A 245 -19.67 -2.60 34.82
N MET A 246 -19.46 -3.80 34.27
CA MET A 246 -18.45 -4.73 34.78
C MET A 246 -17.77 -5.50 33.64
N VAL A 247 -16.49 -5.84 33.85
CA VAL A 247 -15.67 -6.59 32.89
C VAL A 247 -15.78 -8.08 33.20
N LEU A 248 -16.12 -8.85 32.17
CA LEU A 248 -16.03 -10.30 32.17
C LEU A 248 -14.74 -10.73 31.46
N SER A 249 -14.07 -11.75 31.99
CA SER A 249 -12.88 -12.36 31.39
C SER A 249 -13.06 -13.86 31.25
N ILE A 250 -12.60 -14.45 30.15
CA ILE A 250 -12.63 -15.91 29.94
C ILE A 250 -11.25 -16.53 30.13
N THR A 251 -11.17 -17.56 30.95
CA THR A 251 -9.92 -18.24 31.32
C THR A 251 -9.99 -19.76 31.08
N SER A 252 -8.82 -20.41 31.05
CA SER A 252 -8.67 -21.88 31.16
C SER A 252 -9.27 -22.76 30.04
N PHE A 253 -9.33 -22.26 28.80
CA PHE A 253 -9.68 -23.04 27.60
C PHE A 253 -8.43 -23.30 26.74
N GLY A 254 -7.70 -24.38 27.03
CA GLY A 254 -6.38 -24.63 26.45
C GLY A 254 -6.39 -24.86 24.94
N LEU A 255 -5.99 -23.84 24.17
CA LEU A 255 -5.87 -23.79 22.69
C LEU A 255 -7.11 -24.19 21.87
N ARG A 256 -8.25 -24.52 22.50
CA ARG A 256 -9.49 -24.94 21.83
C ARG A 256 -10.64 -24.04 22.23
N LEU A 257 -11.37 -23.51 21.25
CA LEU A 257 -12.44 -22.55 21.48
C LEU A 257 -13.61 -23.14 22.30
N PRO A 258 -14.33 -22.31 23.08
CA PRO A 258 -15.50 -22.77 23.84
C PRO A 258 -16.63 -23.34 22.95
N VAL A 259 -17.60 -24.02 23.55
CA VAL A 259 -18.82 -24.50 22.85
C VAL A 259 -20.03 -23.61 23.11
N ILE A 260 -20.98 -23.61 22.18
CA ILE A 260 -22.30 -22.93 22.25
C ILE A 260 -23.42 -23.97 22.02
N PRO A 261 -24.69 -23.68 22.39
CA PRO A 261 -25.82 -24.52 22.00
C PRO A 261 -25.97 -24.55 20.47
N SER A 262 -26.40 -25.68 19.91
CA SER A 262 -26.75 -25.78 18.49
C SER A 262 -28.13 -25.18 18.23
N LEU A 263 -28.34 -24.60 17.05
CA LEU A 263 -29.69 -24.50 16.47
C LEU A 263 -29.98 -25.80 15.69
N ASP A 264 -31.25 -26.19 15.56
CA ASP A 264 -31.62 -27.47 14.92
C ASP A 264 -31.16 -27.58 13.45
N ALA A 265 -31.11 -26.44 12.75
CA ALA A 265 -30.66 -26.34 11.36
C ALA A 265 -29.12 -26.47 11.18
N GLU A 266 -28.32 -26.29 12.23
CA GLU A 266 -26.84 -26.31 12.15
C GLU A 266 -26.24 -27.72 12.26
N THR A 267 -27.11 -28.73 12.37
CA THR A 267 -26.77 -30.15 12.60
C THR A 267 -25.99 -30.82 11.46
N SER A 268 -25.74 -30.11 10.35
CA SER A 268 -25.22 -30.65 9.09
C SER A 268 -23.76 -30.28 8.74
N GLU A 269 -23.26 -29.08 9.11
CA GLU A 269 -22.00 -28.56 8.55
C GLU A 269 -20.76 -28.70 9.46
N THR A 270 -20.86 -28.44 10.77
CA THR A 270 -19.68 -28.35 11.66
C THR A 270 -19.18 -29.68 12.24
N GLY A 271 -19.96 -30.77 12.10
CA GLY A 271 -19.54 -32.16 12.36
C GLY A 271 -19.23 -32.59 13.81
N GLN A 272 -18.84 -31.67 14.70
CA GLN A 272 -18.48 -31.96 16.11
C GLN A 272 -19.63 -31.74 17.10
N LEU A 273 -20.83 -32.22 16.75
CA LEU A 273 -22.01 -32.05 17.58
C LEU A 273 -21.95 -32.93 18.84
N THR A 274 -22.04 -32.28 20.00
CA THR A 274 -21.85 -32.88 21.33
C THR A 274 -23.14 -32.88 22.12
N ASN A 275 -23.69 -34.07 22.37
CA ASN A 275 -24.95 -34.23 23.11
C ASN A 275 -24.74 -34.37 24.62
N ILE A 276 -25.59 -33.72 25.43
CA ILE A 276 -25.68 -33.92 26.89
C ILE A 276 -27.10 -34.34 27.27
N LYS A 277 -27.26 -35.46 27.98
CA LYS A 277 -28.57 -35.87 28.52
C LYS A 277 -29.14 -34.85 29.51
N ALA A 278 -28.30 -34.31 30.39
CA ALA A 278 -28.65 -33.27 31.36
C ALA A 278 -29.10 -31.93 30.73
N GLY A 279 -29.01 -31.76 29.41
CA GLY A 279 -29.56 -30.61 28.70
C GLY A 279 -30.96 -30.84 28.10
N GLN A 280 -31.49 -32.07 28.14
CA GLN A 280 -32.74 -32.40 27.44
C GLN A 280 -33.97 -31.71 28.07
N GLU A 281 -34.03 -31.63 29.40
CA GLU A 281 -35.15 -31.01 30.15
C GLU A 281 -35.28 -29.49 29.89
N VAL A 282 -34.20 -28.83 29.46
CA VAL A 282 -34.14 -27.38 29.18
C VAL A 282 -33.96 -27.08 27.68
N GLY A 283 -34.15 -28.07 26.80
CA GLY A 283 -33.97 -27.95 25.34
C GLY A 283 -32.51 -27.85 24.85
N LEU A 284 -31.56 -27.56 25.73
CA LEU A 284 -30.12 -27.37 25.41
C LEU A 284 -29.35 -28.70 25.39
N SER A 285 -29.87 -29.69 24.66
CA SER A 285 -29.27 -31.03 24.58
C SER A 285 -28.09 -31.12 23.61
N THR A 286 -28.04 -30.25 22.59
CA THR A 286 -27.10 -30.25 21.46
C THR A 286 -26.13 -29.07 21.55
N TRP A 287 -24.83 -29.32 21.36
CA TRP A 287 -23.77 -28.31 21.48
C TRP A 287 -22.75 -28.41 20.35
N VAL A 288 -22.24 -27.27 19.87
CA VAL A 288 -21.25 -27.16 18.79
C VAL A 288 -20.07 -26.28 19.22
N PRO A 289 -18.86 -26.46 18.66
CA PRO A 289 -17.75 -25.51 18.85
C PRO A 289 -18.12 -24.11 18.37
N TYR A 290 -17.67 -23.08 19.09
CA TYR A 290 -17.75 -21.70 18.63
C TYR A 290 -16.70 -21.44 17.55
N ASP A 291 -17.13 -20.92 16.40
CA ASP A 291 -16.27 -20.38 15.35
C ASP A 291 -16.51 -18.86 15.23
N PRO A 292 -15.47 -18.00 15.26
CA PRO A 292 -15.57 -16.58 14.95
C PRO A 292 -16.30 -16.23 13.64
N VAL A 293 -16.29 -17.12 12.65
CA VAL A 293 -17.03 -16.93 11.39
C VAL A 293 -18.55 -16.88 11.61
N MET A 294 -19.09 -17.53 12.66
CA MET A 294 -20.53 -17.49 13.03
C MET A 294 -21.04 -16.09 13.39
N VAL A 295 -20.12 -15.14 13.63
CA VAL A 295 -20.39 -13.73 13.95
C VAL A 295 -19.71 -12.78 12.97
N GLY A 296 -19.22 -13.28 11.83
CA GLY A 296 -18.51 -12.49 10.82
C GLY A 296 -17.12 -11.98 11.26
N SER A 297 -16.52 -12.57 12.30
CA SER A 297 -15.23 -12.12 12.84
C SER A 297 -14.07 -13.02 12.40
N GLY A 298 -12.92 -12.42 12.09
CA GLY A 298 -11.68 -13.15 11.80
C GLY A 298 -10.91 -13.65 13.03
N ALA A 299 -11.40 -13.39 14.26
CA ALA A 299 -10.72 -13.75 15.50
C ALA A 299 -11.70 -13.99 16.66
N PHE A 300 -11.30 -14.80 17.64
CA PHE A 300 -12.09 -14.98 18.87
C PHE A 300 -12.15 -13.68 19.68
N HIS A 301 -13.36 -13.19 19.93
CA HIS A 301 -13.65 -12.09 20.84
C HIS A 301 -14.73 -12.53 21.85
N LEU A 302 -14.48 -12.34 23.14
CA LEU A 302 -15.39 -12.78 24.21
C LEU A 302 -16.79 -12.13 24.10
N SER A 303 -16.86 -10.87 23.68
CA SER A 303 -18.13 -10.18 23.45
C SER A 303 -19.01 -10.93 22.45
N GLU A 304 -18.44 -11.39 21.34
CA GLU A 304 -19.20 -12.00 20.25
C GLU A 304 -19.59 -13.45 20.58
N TYR A 305 -18.69 -14.18 21.26
CA TYR A 305 -19.03 -15.47 21.85
C TYR A 305 -20.19 -15.37 22.83
N LEU A 306 -20.15 -14.41 23.78
CA LEU A 306 -21.24 -14.22 24.73
C LEU A 306 -22.51 -13.70 24.05
N ARG A 307 -22.42 -12.78 23.09
CA ARG A 307 -23.56 -12.28 22.30
C ARG A 307 -24.29 -13.43 21.58
N LEU A 308 -23.54 -14.34 20.94
CA LEU A 308 -24.10 -15.50 20.26
C LEU A 308 -24.65 -16.53 21.27
N PHE A 309 -23.95 -16.77 22.37
CA PHE A 309 -24.40 -17.65 23.45
C PHE A 309 -25.70 -17.16 24.10
N PHE A 310 -25.79 -15.87 24.42
CA PHE A 310 -26.98 -15.23 25.00
C PHE A 310 -28.18 -15.33 24.05
N ARG A 311 -28.00 -14.97 22.77
CA ARG A 311 -29.02 -15.11 21.72
C ARG A 311 -29.60 -16.53 21.65
N ARG A 312 -28.76 -17.56 21.76
CA ARG A 312 -29.18 -18.98 21.68
C ARG A 312 -29.76 -19.55 22.99
N THR A 313 -29.51 -18.91 24.12
CA THR A 313 -29.98 -19.36 25.45
C THR A 313 -31.17 -18.56 25.97
N GLY A 314 -31.66 -17.59 25.19
CA GLY A 314 -32.74 -16.67 25.58
C GLY A 314 -32.34 -15.75 26.75
N VAL A 315 -31.05 -15.47 26.89
CA VAL A 315 -30.51 -14.48 27.84
C VAL A 315 -30.38 -13.15 27.11
N ASN A 316 -30.77 -12.05 27.77
CA ASN A 316 -30.65 -10.71 27.20
C ASN A 316 -29.68 -9.86 28.05
N VAL A 317 -28.44 -9.70 27.56
CA VAL A 317 -27.39 -8.85 28.13
C VAL A 317 -26.57 -8.27 26.98
N ARG A 318 -26.35 -6.96 26.98
CA ARG A 318 -25.53 -6.26 25.98
C ARG A 318 -24.05 -6.42 26.29
N THR A 319 -23.28 -6.81 25.27
CA THR A 319 -21.84 -7.11 25.36
C THR A 319 -21.03 -6.17 24.47
N TYR A 320 -19.96 -5.58 25.02
CA TYR A 320 -19.13 -4.59 24.33
C TYR A 320 -17.65 -5.00 24.24
N GLN A 321 -17.00 -4.69 23.10
CA GLN A 321 -15.56 -4.89 22.87
C GLN A 321 -14.69 -3.74 23.41
N PHE A 322 -15.31 -2.60 23.68
CA PHE A 322 -14.65 -1.36 24.08
C PHE A 322 -15.15 -0.95 25.47
N LEU A 323 -14.29 -0.25 26.20
CA LEU A 323 -14.59 0.38 27.49
C LEU A 323 -13.77 1.66 27.57
N ASP A 324 -14.38 2.77 27.96
CA ASP A 324 -13.73 4.05 28.22
C ASP A 324 -12.81 4.45 27.04
N GLY A 325 -13.39 4.41 25.83
CA GLY A 325 -12.75 4.81 24.56
C GLY A 325 -11.60 3.91 24.08
N GLN A 326 -11.40 2.73 24.67
CA GLN A 326 -10.28 1.81 24.41
C GLN A 326 -10.76 0.38 24.15
N LYS A 327 -10.07 -0.37 23.25
CA LYS A 327 -10.45 -1.74 22.90
C LYS A 327 -9.88 -2.75 23.89
N LEU A 328 -10.72 -3.61 24.46
CA LEU A 328 -10.30 -4.67 25.38
C LEU A 328 -9.56 -5.79 24.66
N LEU A 329 -8.71 -6.53 25.38
CA LEU A 329 -8.07 -7.74 24.88
C LEU A 329 -9.12 -8.80 24.50
N PRO A 330 -8.86 -9.68 23.50
CA PRO A 330 -9.92 -10.51 22.92
C PRO A 330 -10.58 -11.53 23.86
N TYR A 331 -9.96 -11.84 25.00
CA TYR A 331 -10.51 -12.68 26.07
C TYR A 331 -11.29 -11.91 27.15
N GLN A 332 -11.56 -10.62 26.94
CA GLN A 332 -12.38 -9.78 27.82
C GLN A 332 -13.53 -9.09 27.06
N CYS A 333 -14.59 -8.73 27.78
CA CYS A 333 -15.66 -7.86 27.30
C CYS A 333 -16.33 -7.13 28.47
N VAL A 334 -17.15 -6.13 28.18
CA VAL A 334 -17.98 -5.43 29.18
C VAL A 334 -19.46 -5.73 29.00
N VAL A 335 -20.17 -5.76 30.12
CA VAL A 335 -21.63 -5.85 30.23
C VAL A 335 -22.14 -4.80 31.22
N GLN A 336 -23.40 -4.37 31.09
CA GLN A 336 -24.07 -3.54 32.11
C GLN A 336 -24.35 -4.39 33.36
N ARG A 337 -24.03 -3.86 34.55
CA ARG A 337 -24.10 -4.60 35.82
C ARG A 337 -25.54 -5.00 36.17
N GLU A 338 -26.50 -4.12 35.92
CA GLU A 338 -27.92 -4.34 36.16
C GLU A 338 -28.46 -5.50 35.30
N GLU A 339 -28.22 -5.46 33.98
CA GLU A 339 -28.56 -6.55 33.04
C GLU A 339 -27.91 -7.88 33.44
N TRP A 340 -26.59 -7.85 33.74
CA TRP A 340 -25.86 -9.04 34.14
C TRP A 340 -26.39 -9.64 35.43
N ASN A 341 -26.75 -8.83 36.42
CA ASN A 341 -27.30 -9.31 37.69
C ASN A 341 -28.62 -10.06 37.49
N VAL A 342 -29.53 -9.54 36.66
CA VAL A 342 -30.80 -10.22 36.32
C VAL A 342 -30.56 -11.52 35.54
N ALA A 343 -29.57 -11.53 34.64
CA ALA A 343 -29.22 -12.71 33.85
C ALA A 343 -28.37 -13.77 34.60
N ARG A 344 -27.73 -13.39 35.71
CA ARG A 344 -26.57 -14.06 36.31
C ARG A 344 -26.77 -15.56 36.55
N ASP A 345 -27.88 -15.92 37.18
CA ASP A 345 -28.08 -17.29 37.65
C ASP A 345 -28.64 -18.21 36.56
N ARG A 346 -29.46 -17.66 35.64
CA ARG A 346 -29.83 -18.32 34.37
C ARG A 346 -28.60 -18.55 33.48
N PHE A 347 -27.66 -17.60 33.45
CA PHE A 347 -26.38 -17.81 32.77
C PHE A 347 -25.57 -18.92 33.47
N LYS A 348 -25.42 -18.89 34.79
CA LYS A 348 -24.59 -19.85 35.54
C LYS A 348 -25.08 -21.29 35.43
N SER A 349 -26.40 -21.53 35.44
CA SER A 349 -26.99 -22.86 35.24
C SER A 349 -26.73 -23.37 33.82
N VAL A 350 -27.03 -22.57 32.79
CA VAL A 350 -26.80 -22.96 31.39
C VAL A 350 -25.30 -23.10 31.06
N TYR A 351 -24.44 -22.28 31.65
CA TYR A 351 -22.99 -22.39 31.51
C TYR A 351 -22.40 -23.60 32.24
N ALA A 352 -23.13 -24.22 33.19
CA ALA A 352 -22.76 -25.52 33.76
C ALA A 352 -22.92 -26.65 32.72
N LEU A 353 -23.96 -26.59 31.88
CA LEU A 353 -24.13 -27.47 30.73
C LEU A 353 -23.03 -27.22 29.69
N GLN A 354 -22.71 -25.95 29.38
CA GLN A 354 -21.61 -25.56 28.48
C GLN A 354 -20.28 -26.22 28.87
N LYS A 355 -19.88 -26.11 30.14
CA LYS A 355 -18.64 -26.74 30.66
C LYS A 355 -18.69 -28.27 30.57
N THR A 356 -19.89 -28.86 30.65
CA THR A 356 -20.10 -30.30 30.55
C THR A 356 -19.99 -30.80 29.10
N ALA A 357 -20.55 -30.07 28.13
CA ALA A 357 -20.29 -30.31 26.70
C ALA A 357 -18.81 -30.12 26.37
N TYR A 358 -18.17 -29.04 26.83
CA TYR A 358 -16.74 -28.79 26.56
C TYR A 358 -15.86 -29.95 27.04
N ARG A 359 -16.06 -30.45 28.27
CA ARG A 359 -15.36 -31.65 28.77
C ARG A 359 -15.60 -32.88 27.89
N ARG A 360 -16.84 -33.09 27.45
CA ARG A 360 -17.22 -34.23 26.60
C ARG A 360 -16.66 -34.14 25.17
N ALA A 361 -16.48 -32.93 24.65
CA ALA A 361 -15.92 -32.67 23.32
C ALA A 361 -14.38 -32.72 23.30
N ASN A 362 -13.72 -32.14 24.32
CA ASN A 362 -12.28 -31.88 24.30
C ASN A 362 -11.44 -32.72 25.27
N GLY A 363 -12.05 -33.28 26.31
CA GLY A 363 -11.34 -33.98 27.39
C GLY A 363 -10.57 -33.04 28.33
N GLY A 364 -9.97 -33.61 29.39
CA GLY A 364 -9.15 -32.91 30.37
C GLY A 364 -9.92 -32.11 31.43
N THR A 365 -9.17 -31.50 32.34
CA THR A 365 -9.69 -30.74 33.50
C THR A 365 -9.90 -29.25 33.23
N ALA A 366 -9.13 -28.68 32.29
CA ALA A 366 -9.19 -27.27 31.90
C ALA A 366 -10.48 -26.97 31.12
N VAL A 367 -11.41 -26.26 31.76
CA VAL A 367 -12.67 -25.83 31.17
C VAL A 367 -12.76 -24.30 31.07
N PRO A 368 -13.44 -23.74 30.04
CA PRO A 368 -13.69 -22.31 29.95
C PRO A 368 -14.38 -21.80 31.22
N ARG A 369 -13.77 -20.84 31.91
CA ARG A 369 -14.33 -20.19 33.10
C ARG A 369 -14.47 -18.69 32.85
N ILE A 370 -15.71 -18.18 32.98
CA ILE A 370 -15.94 -16.74 33.09
C ILE A 370 -15.55 -16.30 34.51
N VAL A 371 -14.85 -15.16 34.59
CA VAL A 371 -14.46 -14.46 35.80
C VAL A 371 -15.14 -13.08 35.77
N GLU A 372 -16.02 -12.86 36.74
CA GLU A 372 -16.67 -11.57 37.01
C GLU A 372 -15.67 -10.61 37.69
N GLU A 373 -15.92 -9.29 37.66
CA GLU A 373 -15.07 -8.25 38.30
C GLU A 373 -13.59 -8.27 37.86
N SER A 374 -13.33 -8.58 36.59
CA SER A 374 -11.95 -8.64 36.09
C SER A 374 -11.34 -7.24 35.90
N THR A 375 -10.07 -7.04 36.24
CA THR A 375 -9.36 -5.80 35.88
C THR A 375 -9.32 -5.66 34.35
N PRO A 376 -9.75 -4.52 33.77
CA PRO A 376 -9.70 -4.31 32.32
C PRO A 376 -8.26 -4.32 31.82
N ARG A 377 -8.05 -4.92 30.63
CA ARG A 377 -6.79 -4.93 29.91
C ARG A 377 -7.06 -4.59 28.45
N PHE A 378 -6.40 -3.56 27.96
CA PHE A 378 -6.61 -3.04 26.61
C PHE A 378 -5.60 -3.62 25.61
N CYS A 379 -5.99 -3.69 24.35
CA CYS A 379 -5.07 -3.90 23.24
C CYS A 379 -4.09 -2.71 23.17
N ARG A 380 -2.80 -2.98 22.93
CA ARG A 380 -1.88 -1.92 22.47
C ARG A 380 -2.33 -1.47 21.08
N GLU A 381 -2.55 -0.17 20.90
CA GLU A 381 -2.98 0.38 19.60
C GLU A 381 -1.89 0.16 18.55
N VAL A 382 -2.26 -0.44 17.42
CA VAL A 382 -1.31 -1.00 16.43
C VAL A 382 -0.73 0.07 15.49
N VAL A 383 -1.06 1.35 15.70
CA VAL A 383 -0.61 2.51 14.89
C VAL A 383 0.92 2.58 14.76
N GLY A 384 1.64 2.09 15.77
CA GLY A 384 3.11 1.95 15.75
C GLY A 384 3.68 1.06 14.65
N SER A 385 2.90 0.23 13.95
CA SER A 385 3.39 -0.46 12.74
C SER A 385 3.22 0.35 11.47
N PHE A 386 2.15 1.15 11.36
CA PHE A 386 1.84 1.93 10.15
C PHE A 386 2.77 3.14 9.99
N LEU A 387 2.95 3.92 11.07
CA LEU A 387 3.88 5.06 11.04
C LEU A 387 5.33 4.61 10.88
N ASN A 388 5.73 3.47 11.46
CA ASN A 388 7.05 2.89 11.21
C ASN A 388 7.19 2.28 9.80
N GLN A 389 6.09 1.99 9.10
CA GLN A 389 6.17 1.62 7.69
C GLN A 389 6.36 2.87 6.82
N MET A 390 5.49 3.88 6.94
CA MET A 390 5.67 5.17 6.25
C MET A 390 7.06 5.77 6.49
N ALA A 391 7.53 5.81 7.73
CA ALA A 391 8.85 6.36 8.05
C ALA A 391 10.02 5.55 7.46
N ARG A 392 9.85 4.23 7.25
CA ARG A 392 10.84 3.40 6.53
C ARG A 392 10.74 3.59 5.02
N ASP A 393 9.55 3.56 4.46
CA ASP A 393 9.31 3.78 3.02
C ASP A 393 9.82 5.17 2.59
N LEU A 394 9.59 6.20 3.41
CA LEU A 394 10.08 7.57 3.22
C LEU A 394 11.60 7.66 3.43
N ALA A 395 12.16 7.00 4.45
CA ALA A 395 13.61 6.95 4.64
C ALA A 395 14.32 6.24 3.48
N GLU A 396 13.76 5.13 2.97
CA GLU A 396 14.25 4.41 1.80
C GLU A 396 14.10 5.25 0.52
N ALA A 397 13.01 5.99 0.34
CA ALA A 397 12.83 6.92 -0.77
C ALA A 397 13.85 8.08 -0.74
N LEU A 398 14.05 8.71 0.42
CA LEU A 398 15.05 9.77 0.62
C LEU A 398 16.48 9.24 0.49
N GLN A 399 16.75 8.02 0.95
CA GLN A 399 18.02 7.32 0.77
C GLN A 399 18.26 7.00 -0.71
N MET A 400 17.26 6.52 -1.44
CA MET A 400 17.33 6.31 -2.89
C MET A 400 17.54 7.62 -3.66
N LYS A 401 16.87 8.71 -3.27
CA LYS A 401 17.09 10.05 -3.86
C LYS A 401 18.52 10.52 -3.65
N ARG A 402 19.06 10.38 -2.43
CA ARG A 402 20.48 10.66 -2.10
C ARG A 402 21.45 9.77 -2.89
N ILE A 403 21.16 8.47 -3.03
CA ILE A 403 21.96 7.53 -3.82
C ILE A 403 21.96 7.91 -5.31
N ARG A 404 20.81 8.28 -5.88
CA ARG A 404 20.69 8.70 -7.29
C ARG A 404 21.51 9.97 -7.58
N VAL A 405 21.32 11.02 -6.78
CA VAL A 405 22.07 12.29 -6.92
C VAL A 405 23.57 12.04 -6.79
N ARG A 406 23.98 11.23 -5.79
CA ARG A 406 25.37 10.82 -5.61
C ARG A 406 25.91 10.02 -6.79
N SER A 407 25.15 9.07 -7.34
CA SER A 407 25.54 8.26 -8.50
C SER A 407 25.76 9.12 -9.74
N ALA A 408 24.89 10.09 -10.01
CA ALA A 408 25.04 11.02 -11.13
C ALA A 408 26.25 11.95 -10.97
N HIS A 409 26.52 12.43 -9.74
CA HIS A 409 27.72 13.22 -9.45
C HIS A 409 29.01 12.38 -9.58
N GLU A 410 29.04 11.16 -9.02
CA GLU A 410 30.15 10.23 -9.17
C GLU A 410 30.38 9.84 -10.65
N ALA A 411 29.33 9.72 -11.45
CA ALA A 411 29.41 9.44 -12.90
C ALA A 411 30.06 10.60 -13.68
N ARG A 412 29.58 11.84 -13.48
CA ARG A 412 30.19 13.04 -14.10
C ARG A 412 31.65 13.24 -13.65
N ALA A 413 31.96 13.02 -12.37
CA ALA A 413 33.33 13.10 -11.85
C ALA A 413 34.24 12.00 -12.43
N ALA A 414 33.74 10.77 -12.58
CA ALA A 414 34.45 9.66 -13.22
C ALA A 414 34.76 9.97 -14.69
N LEU A 415 33.79 10.49 -15.46
CA LEU A 415 34.02 10.88 -16.85
C LEU A 415 35.03 12.03 -16.98
N LYS A 416 34.88 13.11 -16.21
CA LYS A 416 35.79 14.27 -16.23
C LYS A 416 37.24 13.87 -15.91
N SER A 417 37.43 13.00 -14.90
CA SER A 417 38.76 12.49 -14.53
C SER A 417 39.30 11.43 -15.49
N PHE A 418 38.45 10.69 -16.22
CA PHE A 418 38.87 9.78 -17.28
C PHE A 418 39.29 10.53 -18.56
N LYS A 419 38.48 11.48 -19.05
CA LYS A 419 38.83 12.33 -20.21
C LYS A 419 40.17 13.06 -19.97
N ALA A 420 40.40 13.56 -18.74
CA ALA A 420 41.68 14.17 -18.35
C ALA A 420 42.86 13.16 -18.33
N PHE A 421 42.65 11.94 -17.81
CA PHE A 421 43.66 10.88 -17.81
C PHE A 421 44.05 10.45 -19.23
N LEU A 422 43.06 10.20 -20.10
CA LEU A 422 43.32 9.83 -21.49
C LEU A 422 44.07 10.93 -22.24
N LYS A 423 43.66 12.20 -22.09
CA LYS A 423 44.37 13.34 -22.69
C LYS A 423 45.83 13.46 -22.19
N LYS A 424 46.10 13.16 -20.92
CA LYS A 424 47.47 13.14 -20.36
C LYS A 424 48.33 11.98 -20.90
N HIS A 425 47.78 10.79 -21.04
CA HIS A 425 48.54 9.60 -21.47
C HIS A 425 48.65 9.45 -23.00
N PHE A 426 47.68 9.97 -23.76
CA PHE A 426 47.59 9.80 -25.22
C PHE A 426 47.56 11.12 -26.01
N GLY A 427 47.59 12.28 -25.37
CA GLY A 427 47.66 13.60 -26.02
C GLY A 427 46.35 14.08 -26.64
N ASN A 428 45.68 13.24 -27.44
CA ASN A 428 44.36 13.47 -28.02
C ASN A 428 43.43 12.26 -27.77
N MET A 429 42.10 12.48 -27.77
CA MET A 429 41.14 11.45 -27.36
C MET A 429 41.01 10.33 -28.40
N LEU A 430 41.02 10.67 -29.68
CA LEU A 430 40.87 9.70 -30.76
C LEU A 430 42.04 8.70 -30.82
N ARG A 431 43.24 9.13 -30.45
CA ARG A 431 44.42 8.28 -30.26
C ARG A 431 44.30 7.41 -29.01
N ALA A 432 43.69 7.92 -27.94
CA ALA A 432 43.37 7.09 -26.76
C ALA A 432 42.38 5.97 -27.12
N TRP A 433 41.33 6.33 -27.89
CA TRP A 433 40.34 5.42 -28.43
C TRP A 433 40.99 4.27 -29.23
N ARG A 434 41.63 4.57 -30.37
CA ARG A 434 42.23 3.57 -31.26
C ARG A 434 43.43 2.80 -30.66
N LYS A 435 44.16 3.37 -29.69
CA LYS A 435 45.37 2.73 -29.14
C LYS A 435 45.11 1.88 -27.90
N ALA A 436 44.03 2.14 -27.16
CA ALA A 436 43.84 1.52 -25.84
C ALA A 436 42.39 1.16 -25.47
N LEU A 437 41.37 1.67 -26.17
CA LEU A 437 39.98 1.31 -25.92
C LEU A 437 39.46 0.38 -27.03
N ASP A 438 39.28 0.95 -28.23
CA ASP A 438 38.81 0.33 -29.47
C ASP A 438 40.01 -0.32 -30.17
N VAL A 439 40.42 -1.48 -29.64
CA VAL A 439 41.62 -2.21 -30.09
C VAL A 439 41.33 -3.12 -31.29
N ASP A 440 40.07 -3.46 -31.54
CA ASP A 440 39.63 -4.19 -32.73
C ASP A 440 39.31 -3.26 -33.91
N GLY A 441 39.04 -1.98 -33.67
CA GLY A 441 38.76 -0.98 -34.69
C GLY A 441 37.29 -0.95 -35.13
N SER A 442 36.38 -1.42 -34.26
CA SER A 442 34.93 -1.40 -34.50
C SER A 442 34.33 0.00 -34.43
N MET A 443 35.04 0.98 -33.84
CA MET A 443 34.54 2.32 -33.49
C MET A 443 33.36 2.30 -32.50
N THR A 444 33.20 1.20 -31.76
CA THR A 444 32.24 1.01 -30.67
C THR A 444 32.92 0.35 -29.48
N LEU A 445 32.34 0.44 -28.28
CA LEU A 445 32.87 -0.22 -27.08
C LEU A 445 31.76 -0.86 -26.27
N GLN A 446 31.81 -2.16 -26.06
CA GLN A 446 30.96 -2.82 -25.07
C GLN A 446 31.46 -2.57 -23.65
N ARG A 447 30.56 -2.70 -22.68
CA ARG A 447 30.86 -2.58 -21.24
C ARG A 447 32.03 -3.45 -20.76
N SER A 448 32.13 -4.66 -21.29
CA SER A 448 33.21 -5.62 -21.00
C SER A 448 34.57 -5.14 -21.52
N GLU A 449 34.59 -4.53 -22.70
CA GLU A 449 35.76 -4.01 -23.39
C GLU A 449 36.27 -2.75 -22.71
N LEU A 450 35.40 -1.78 -22.39
CA LEU A 450 35.80 -0.62 -21.59
C LEU A 450 36.37 -1.04 -20.24
N PHE A 451 35.74 -1.98 -19.52
CA PHE A 451 36.25 -2.45 -18.22
C PHE A 451 37.62 -3.13 -18.34
N LYS A 452 37.86 -3.88 -19.42
CA LYS A 452 39.16 -4.51 -19.73
C LYS A 452 40.21 -3.46 -20.08
N ALA A 453 39.89 -2.50 -20.95
CA ALA A 453 40.74 -1.39 -21.37
C ALA A 453 41.14 -0.51 -20.18
N VAL A 454 40.19 -0.04 -19.40
CA VAL A 454 40.41 0.80 -18.20
C VAL A 454 41.28 0.08 -17.16
N LYS A 455 41.11 -1.24 -17.00
CA LYS A 455 41.97 -2.07 -16.14
C LYS A 455 43.41 -2.17 -16.68
N MET A 456 43.59 -2.36 -17.99
CA MET A 456 44.91 -2.38 -18.65
C MET A 456 45.61 -1.01 -18.60
N LEU A 457 44.84 0.08 -18.68
CA LEU A 457 45.29 1.46 -18.50
C LEU A 457 45.68 1.80 -17.05
N ASN A 458 45.33 0.96 -16.07
CA ASN A 458 45.62 1.16 -14.64
C ASN A 458 45.03 2.48 -14.06
N TRP A 459 43.98 3.03 -14.69
CA TRP A 459 43.24 4.17 -14.16
C TRP A 459 42.55 3.81 -12.85
N LYS A 460 42.51 4.75 -11.90
CA LYS A 460 42.08 4.50 -10.51
C LYS A 460 40.66 4.97 -10.16
N GLY A 461 39.92 5.52 -11.13
CA GLY A 461 38.55 6.00 -10.92
C GLY A 461 37.48 4.90 -10.97
N ASN A 462 36.25 5.27 -10.65
CA ASN A 462 35.11 4.35 -10.59
C ASN A 462 34.66 3.94 -12.01
N CYS A 463 35.05 2.73 -12.43
CA CYS A 463 34.74 2.19 -13.75
C CYS A 463 33.23 2.02 -14.00
N ARG A 464 32.42 1.77 -12.95
CA ARG A 464 30.96 1.62 -13.08
C ARG A 464 30.29 2.97 -13.31
N ALA A 465 30.70 3.98 -12.56
CA ALA A 465 30.22 5.35 -12.73
C ALA A 465 30.69 5.96 -14.07
N LEU A 466 31.90 5.62 -14.53
CA LEU A 466 32.38 5.97 -15.86
C LEU A 466 31.49 5.39 -16.97
N TRP A 467 31.12 4.11 -16.89
CA TRP A 467 30.21 3.50 -17.86
C TRP A 467 28.84 4.17 -17.86
N GLN A 468 28.27 4.43 -16.67
CA GLN A 468 27.00 5.18 -16.51
C GLN A 468 27.05 6.62 -17.06
N ALA A 469 28.24 7.19 -17.29
CA ALA A 469 28.43 8.51 -17.88
C ALA A 469 28.74 8.47 -19.40
N LEU A 470 28.76 7.28 -19.99
CA LEU A 470 29.05 7.03 -21.40
C LEU A 470 27.82 6.39 -22.06
N ASP A 471 27.45 5.19 -21.61
CA ASP A 471 26.21 4.45 -21.91
C ASP A 471 25.01 5.11 -21.21
N HIS A 472 24.73 6.35 -21.62
CA HIS A 472 23.69 7.21 -21.07
C HIS A 472 22.30 6.90 -21.68
N ASP A 473 22.27 6.39 -22.91
CA ASP A 473 21.09 5.86 -23.60
C ASP A 473 20.79 4.38 -23.25
N ALA A 474 21.65 3.75 -22.43
CA ALA A 474 21.58 2.34 -22.05
C ALA A 474 21.58 1.35 -23.25
N SER A 475 22.12 1.74 -24.41
CA SER A 475 22.30 0.88 -25.59
C SER A 475 23.21 -0.33 -25.35
N GLY A 476 24.03 -0.30 -24.29
CA GLY A 476 24.98 -1.35 -23.93
C GLY A 476 26.32 -1.25 -24.67
N ILE A 477 26.46 -0.25 -25.52
CA ILE A 477 27.69 0.16 -26.21
C ILE A 477 28.00 1.63 -25.86
N THR A 478 29.19 2.09 -26.21
CA THR A 478 29.50 3.53 -26.24
C THR A 478 30.35 3.85 -27.47
N THR A 479 30.26 5.08 -27.98
CA THR A 479 30.96 5.53 -29.20
C THR A 479 31.96 6.65 -28.92
N ILE A 480 32.78 6.98 -29.93
CA ILE A 480 33.69 8.11 -29.86
C ILE A 480 32.95 9.45 -29.80
N GLU A 481 31.71 9.51 -30.29
CA GLU A 481 30.86 10.71 -30.20
C GLU A 481 30.58 11.05 -28.72
N GLU A 482 30.25 10.08 -27.87
CA GLU A 482 29.96 10.31 -26.44
C GLU A 482 31.24 10.59 -25.62
N LEU A 483 32.34 9.93 -25.97
CA LEU A 483 33.62 10.17 -25.29
C LEU A 483 34.21 11.54 -25.64
N ASP A 484 34.10 12.03 -26.88
CA ASP A 484 34.60 13.35 -27.29
C ASP A 484 33.97 13.82 -28.62
N PRO A 485 32.81 14.52 -28.58
CA PRO A 485 32.10 14.97 -29.77
C PRO A 485 32.98 15.79 -30.71
N GLN A 486 33.90 16.60 -30.17
CA GLN A 486 34.78 17.48 -30.94
C GLN A 486 35.81 16.68 -31.77
N SER A 487 36.39 15.63 -31.17
CA SER A 487 37.29 14.71 -31.89
C SER A 487 36.53 13.90 -32.95
N ALA A 488 35.31 13.45 -32.65
CA ALA A 488 34.47 12.74 -33.61
C ALA A 488 34.08 13.64 -34.81
N GLN A 489 33.70 14.89 -34.55
CA GLN A 489 33.34 15.86 -35.59
C GLN A 489 34.51 16.14 -36.54
N LEU A 490 35.72 16.33 -36.00
CA LEU A 490 36.93 16.51 -36.80
C LEU A 490 37.24 15.29 -37.68
N LEU A 491 37.09 14.07 -37.15
CA LEU A 491 37.27 12.85 -37.94
C LEU A 491 36.23 12.75 -39.05
N ALA A 492 34.97 13.10 -38.79
CA ALA A 492 33.89 13.05 -39.77
C ALA A 492 34.12 14.02 -40.94
N TYR A 493 34.54 15.27 -40.65
CA TYR A 493 34.91 16.23 -41.70
C TYR A 493 36.07 15.72 -42.56
N PHE A 494 37.09 15.10 -41.96
CA PHE A 494 38.19 14.52 -42.70
C PHE A 494 37.76 13.33 -43.57
N ARG A 495 36.91 12.45 -43.03
CA ARG A 495 36.32 11.31 -43.76
C ARG A 495 35.49 11.75 -44.97
N GLU A 496 34.71 12.82 -44.83
CA GLU A 496 33.94 13.40 -45.94
C GLU A 496 34.81 14.02 -47.03
N TRP A 497 35.95 14.63 -46.67
CA TRP A 497 36.95 15.06 -47.65
C TRP A 497 37.59 13.83 -48.33
N ALA A 498 37.99 12.81 -47.57
CA ALA A 498 38.62 11.61 -48.11
C ALA A 498 37.68 10.87 -49.09
N LEU A 499 36.39 10.75 -48.78
CA LEU A 499 35.37 10.21 -49.68
C LEU A 499 35.28 10.95 -51.02
N LYS A 500 35.40 12.28 -51.02
CA LYS A 500 35.33 13.13 -52.23
C LYS A 500 36.61 13.08 -53.06
N THR A 501 37.75 12.87 -52.40
CA THR A 501 39.07 12.71 -53.06
C THR A 501 39.28 11.29 -53.60
N SER A 502 38.69 10.27 -52.97
CA SER A 502 38.86 8.85 -53.35
C SER A 502 38.15 8.46 -54.65
N PRO A 503 38.76 7.68 -55.56
CA PRO A 503 38.12 7.22 -56.80
C PRO A 503 36.87 6.36 -56.59
N SER A 504 36.93 5.35 -55.70
CA SER A 504 35.83 4.39 -55.50
C SER A 504 34.91 4.74 -54.32
N LYS A 505 34.98 5.98 -53.80
CA LYS A 505 34.29 6.44 -52.59
C LYS A 505 34.64 5.59 -51.35
N ARG A 506 35.95 5.42 -51.11
CA ARG A 506 36.52 4.76 -49.92
C ARG A 506 37.61 5.65 -49.30
N PRO A 507 37.49 6.06 -48.02
CA PRO A 507 38.52 6.85 -47.34
C PRO A 507 39.95 6.30 -47.46
N SER A 508 40.15 4.97 -47.43
CA SER A 508 41.46 4.33 -47.61
C SER A 508 42.16 4.68 -48.94
N GLU A 509 41.40 4.77 -50.04
CA GLU A 509 41.93 5.10 -51.37
C GLU A 509 42.36 6.58 -51.50
N ALA A 510 41.89 7.46 -50.62
CA ALA A 510 42.35 8.86 -50.60
C ALA A 510 43.86 8.97 -50.29
N PHE A 511 44.45 7.97 -49.63
CA PHE A 511 45.90 7.92 -49.44
C PHE A 511 46.66 7.74 -50.77
N GLU A 512 46.10 7.03 -51.76
CA GLU A 512 46.78 6.85 -53.06
C GLU A 512 46.83 8.14 -53.88
N VAL A 513 45.88 9.05 -53.67
CA VAL A 513 45.86 10.38 -54.28
C VAL A 513 46.88 11.32 -53.61
N LEU A 514 47.02 11.23 -52.29
CA LEU A 514 48.04 11.97 -51.53
C LEU A 514 49.46 11.44 -51.80
N ASP A 515 49.64 10.13 -51.96
CA ASP A 515 50.93 9.49 -52.27
C ASP A 515 51.26 9.55 -53.77
N ARG A 516 51.29 10.77 -54.31
CA ARG A 516 51.62 11.09 -55.71
C ARG A 516 52.90 10.41 -56.22
N PHE A 517 53.85 10.16 -55.32
CA PHE A 517 55.17 9.56 -55.61
C PHE A 517 55.26 8.06 -55.30
N ARG A 518 54.15 7.41 -54.89
CA ARG A 518 54.05 5.97 -54.57
C ARG A 518 55.07 5.50 -53.52
N LYS A 519 55.39 6.34 -52.55
CA LYS A 519 56.29 6.07 -51.41
C LYS A 519 55.72 5.05 -50.42
N LYS A 520 54.41 4.79 -50.47
CA LYS A 520 53.57 3.99 -49.56
C LYS A 520 53.51 4.50 -48.11
N ARG A 521 54.24 5.57 -47.80
CA ARG A 521 54.40 6.19 -46.49
C ARG A 521 54.70 7.68 -46.72
N LEU A 522 53.96 8.58 -46.08
CA LEU A 522 54.21 10.02 -46.12
C LEU A 522 54.61 10.49 -44.72
N THR A 523 55.69 11.27 -44.59
CA THR A 523 56.00 11.95 -43.32
C THR A 523 54.93 13.00 -43.00
N HIS A 524 54.85 13.45 -41.74
CA HIS A 524 53.88 14.49 -41.37
C HIS A 524 54.02 15.78 -42.20
N ALA A 525 55.24 16.16 -42.61
CA ALA A 525 55.45 17.34 -43.45
C ALA A 525 54.89 17.16 -44.86
N GLU A 526 55.21 16.05 -45.52
CA GLU A 526 54.70 15.72 -46.86
C GLU A 526 53.17 15.53 -46.85
N PHE A 527 52.65 14.87 -45.82
CA PHE A 527 51.22 14.65 -45.65
C PHE A 527 50.45 15.96 -45.46
N LEU A 528 50.96 16.90 -44.66
CA LEU A 528 50.35 18.22 -44.51
C LEU A 528 50.40 19.02 -45.81
N GLN A 529 51.52 18.97 -46.54
CA GLN A 529 51.68 19.64 -47.83
C GLN A 529 50.71 19.10 -48.89
N GLU A 530 50.50 17.78 -48.95
CA GLU A 530 49.55 17.20 -49.91
C GLU A 530 48.09 17.29 -49.45
N LEU A 531 47.79 17.37 -48.14
CA LEU A 531 46.44 17.78 -47.70
C LEU A 531 46.12 19.22 -48.12
N GLU A 532 47.07 20.14 -47.96
CA GLU A 532 46.91 21.54 -48.34
C GLU A 532 46.82 21.70 -49.87
N SER A 533 47.59 20.94 -50.65
CA SER A 533 47.52 20.90 -52.13
C SER A 533 46.17 20.39 -52.65
N HIS A 534 45.49 19.50 -51.90
CA HIS A 534 44.15 18.99 -52.20
C HIS A 534 43.03 19.66 -51.36
N GLY A 535 43.28 20.88 -50.87
CA GLY A 535 42.26 21.78 -50.29
C GLY A 535 41.87 21.53 -48.83
N PHE A 536 42.48 20.59 -48.12
CA PHE A 536 42.20 20.30 -46.70
C PHE A 536 43.12 21.10 -45.76
N GLY A 537 42.89 22.41 -45.64
CA GLY A 537 43.71 23.29 -44.80
C GLY A 537 43.33 23.33 -43.31
N ARG A 538 42.04 23.28 -42.96
CA ARG A 538 41.58 23.41 -41.56
C ARG A 538 41.94 22.17 -40.74
N ASN A 539 42.53 22.38 -39.57
CA ASN A 539 42.88 21.35 -38.58
C ASN A 539 43.77 20.18 -39.08
N ALA A 540 44.43 20.31 -40.24
CA ALA A 540 45.26 19.27 -40.85
C ALA A 540 46.34 18.70 -39.90
N LYS A 541 46.95 19.55 -39.04
CA LYS A 541 47.91 19.14 -38.00
C LYS A 541 47.31 18.23 -36.93
N GLN A 542 46.04 18.45 -36.56
CA GLN A 542 45.32 17.56 -35.64
C GLN A 542 44.95 16.25 -36.33
N VAL A 543 44.52 16.29 -37.59
CA VAL A 543 44.26 15.09 -38.42
C VAL A 543 45.51 14.23 -38.58
N ALA A 544 46.68 14.81 -38.85
CA ALA A 544 47.94 14.07 -38.91
C ALA A 544 48.28 13.38 -37.57
N SER A 545 48.05 14.06 -36.44
CA SER A 545 48.22 13.51 -35.09
C SER A 545 47.16 12.45 -34.70
N ILE A 546 46.02 12.45 -35.37
CA ILE A 546 44.91 11.50 -35.24
C ILE A 546 45.18 10.21 -36.05
N LEU A 547 45.67 10.35 -37.28
CA LEU A 547 45.98 9.23 -38.16
C LEU A 547 47.26 8.51 -37.72
N ASP A 548 48.27 9.23 -37.24
CA ASP A 548 49.47 8.63 -36.65
C ASP A 548 49.26 8.21 -35.18
N TRP A 549 48.23 7.39 -34.95
CA TRP A 549 47.88 6.88 -33.63
C TRP A 549 48.97 5.98 -33.02
N GLN A 550 49.83 5.39 -33.87
CA GLN A 550 50.94 4.53 -33.46
C GLN A 550 52.27 5.27 -33.21
N GLU A 551 52.35 6.59 -33.44
CA GLU A 551 53.56 7.41 -33.25
C GLU A 551 54.73 7.05 -34.18
N LYS A 552 54.39 6.59 -35.39
CA LYS A 552 55.27 6.21 -36.50
C LYS A 552 56.07 7.38 -37.09
N LYS A 553 55.61 8.61 -36.89
CA LYS A 553 56.04 9.85 -37.58
C LYS A 553 55.77 9.86 -39.09
N HIS A 554 54.95 8.92 -39.58
CA HIS A 554 54.51 8.81 -40.96
C HIS A 554 53.14 8.13 -41.03
N ILE A 555 52.40 8.42 -42.09
CA ILE A 555 51.04 7.92 -42.33
C ILE A 555 51.06 7.03 -43.58
N CYS A 556 50.28 5.94 -43.58
CA CYS A 556 50.06 5.09 -44.76
C CYS A 556 48.56 4.77 -44.93
N ALA A 557 48.18 4.14 -46.06
CA ALA A 557 46.79 3.76 -46.35
C ALA A 557 46.12 2.97 -45.20
N ARG A 558 46.89 2.12 -44.48
CA ARG A 558 46.39 1.37 -43.32
C ARG A 558 45.92 2.24 -42.15
N ASP A 559 46.43 3.46 -42.03
CA ASP A 559 45.97 4.38 -40.99
C ASP A 559 44.57 4.94 -41.27
N PHE A 560 44.10 4.85 -42.52
CA PHE A 560 42.76 5.24 -43.00
C PHE A 560 41.71 4.12 -42.95
N GLU A 561 42.09 2.84 -43.07
CA GLU A 561 41.19 1.66 -43.20
C GLU A 561 39.94 1.71 -42.29
N PHE A 562 40.09 2.12 -41.04
CA PHE A 562 39.00 2.21 -40.06
C PHE A 562 37.85 3.17 -40.46
N MET A 563 38.11 4.20 -41.27
CA MET A 563 37.09 5.13 -41.75
C MET A 563 36.20 4.54 -42.85
N ASP A 564 36.64 3.46 -43.52
CA ASP A 564 35.82 2.70 -44.47
C ASP A 564 34.70 1.94 -43.73
N VAL A 565 35.00 1.48 -42.50
CA VAL A 565 34.06 0.77 -41.61
C VAL A 565 33.18 1.76 -40.83
N TRP A 566 33.76 2.84 -40.31
CA TRP A 566 33.04 3.82 -39.49
C TRP A 566 31.95 4.55 -40.28
N ARG A 567 30.73 4.53 -39.74
CA ARG A 567 29.54 5.20 -40.29
C ARG A 567 29.23 6.46 -39.49
N ALA A 568 30.08 7.47 -39.65
CA ALA A 568 29.93 8.79 -39.02
C ALA A 568 28.48 9.32 -39.14
N PRO A 569 27.82 9.69 -38.03
CA PRO A 569 26.51 10.35 -38.06
C PRO A 569 26.52 11.64 -38.91
N ALA A 570 25.47 11.84 -39.72
CA ALA A 570 25.40 12.94 -40.69
C ALA A 570 25.40 14.35 -40.05
N TRP A 571 25.02 14.48 -38.78
CA TRP A 571 25.10 15.73 -38.04
C TRP A 571 26.55 16.18 -37.79
N LEU A 572 27.52 15.27 -37.71
CA LEU A 572 28.93 15.65 -37.51
C LEU A 572 29.53 16.48 -38.65
N THR A 573 28.95 16.43 -39.86
CA THR A 573 29.50 17.10 -41.07
C THR A 573 28.57 18.13 -41.69
N THR A 574 27.47 18.44 -41.00
CA THR A 574 26.45 19.41 -41.45
C THR A 574 26.60 20.73 -40.67
N VAL A 575 25.95 21.79 -41.14
CA VAL A 575 25.86 23.08 -40.43
C VAL A 575 24.48 23.17 -39.77
N ALA A 576 24.41 23.78 -38.58
CA ALA A 576 23.15 24.04 -37.89
C ALA A 576 22.16 24.80 -38.78
N ASP A 577 20.91 24.34 -38.81
CA ASP A 577 19.86 24.84 -39.71
C ASP A 577 18.60 25.14 -38.90
N GLN A 578 18.53 26.38 -38.40
CA GLN A 578 17.41 26.84 -37.59
C GLN A 578 16.07 26.79 -38.35
N ALA A 579 16.08 27.03 -39.67
CA ALA A 579 14.87 26.94 -40.47
C ALA A 579 14.35 25.49 -40.56
N ALA A 580 15.25 24.52 -40.63
CA ALA A 580 14.91 23.10 -40.56
C ALA A 580 14.43 22.69 -39.15
N ALA A 581 15.06 23.17 -38.08
CA ALA A 581 14.60 22.93 -36.70
C ALA A 581 13.20 23.53 -36.44
N ASP A 582 12.98 24.78 -36.83
CA ASP A 582 11.68 25.46 -36.74
C ASP A 582 10.59 24.71 -37.52
N ALA A 583 10.92 24.24 -38.74
CA ALA A 583 10.01 23.44 -39.57
C ALA A 583 9.71 22.07 -38.93
N PHE A 584 10.70 21.44 -38.31
CA PHE A 584 10.52 20.19 -37.57
C PHE A 584 9.63 20.38 -36.33
N ARG A 585 9.89 21.41 -35.50
CA ARG A 585 9.04 21.77 -34.34
C ARG A 585 7.60 22.08 -34.77
N LYS A 586 7.40 22.80 -35.89
CA LYS A 586 6.07 23.03 -36.47
C LYS A 586 5.37 21.74 -36.90
N GLN A 587 6.09 20.78 -37.49
CA GLN A 587 5.52 19.48 -37.87
C GLN A 587 5.20 18.58 -36.66
N LEU A 588 6.04 18.58 -35.61
CA LEU A 588 5.76 17.92 -34.34
C LEU A 588 4.45 18.43 -33.73
N VAL A 589 4.28 19.75 -33.63
CA VAL A 589 3.04 20.37 -33.11
C VAL A 589 1.85 20.09 -34.03
N ALA A 590 1.98 20.21 -35.35
CA ALA A 590 0.90 19.90 -36.30
C ALA A 590 0.47 18.41 -36.29
N ARG A 591 1.38 17.50 -35.91
CA ARG A 591 1.14 16.05 -35.86
C ARG A 591 0.55 15.58 -34.52
N HIS A 592 0.95 16.21 -33.40
CA HIS A 592 0.63 15.75 -32.04
C HIS A 592 -0.17 16.78 -31.20
N GLY A 593 -0.53 17.93 -31.76
CA GLY A 593 -1.31 19.00 -31.11
C GLY A 593 -0.49 19.88 -30.14
N HIS A 594 0.43 19.27 -29.37
CA HIS A 594 1.32 19.99 -28.46
C HIS A 594 2.72 19.34 -28.42
N ILE A 595 3.75 20.16 -28.18
CA ILE A 595 5.14 19.71 -28.22
C ILE A 595 5.46 18.67 -27.13
N LEU A 596 4.87 18.78 -25.93
CA LEU A 596 5.03 17.78 -24.86
C LEU A 596 4.54 16.37 -25.26
N LYS A 597 3.49 16.30 -26.08
CA LYS A 597 2.98 15.02 -26.62
C LYS A 597 3.88 14.52 -27.74
N ALA A 598 4.38 15.42 -28.58
CA ALA A 598 5.37 15.08 -29.59
C ALA A 598 6.68 14.57 -28.97
N TRP A 599 7.14 15.19 -27.88
CA TRP A 599 8.29 14.74 -27.09
C TRP A 599 8.05 13.31 -26.59
N ARG A 600 7.00 13.09 -25.79
CA ARG A 600 6.69 11.80 -25.13
C ARG A 600 6.35 10.63 -26.07
N PHE A 601 6.00 10.88 -27.34
CA PHE A 601 5.66 9.83 -28.32
C PHE A 601 6.62 9.70 -29.50
N ALA A 602 7.33 10.78 -29.88
CA ALA A 602 8.16 10.80 -31.08
C ALA A 602 9.66 10.90 -30.76
N MET A 603 10.05 11.76 -29.81
CA MET A 603 11.46 12.12 -29.56
C MET A 603 12.08 11.38 -28.39
N ASP A 604 11.38 11.29 -27.26
CA ASP A 604 11.78 10.57 -26.05
C ASP A 604 10.82 9.38 -25.93
N LYS A 605 11.25 8.22 -26.43
CA LYS A 605 10.45 6.97 -26.50
C LYS A 605 10.84 5.97 -25.42
N ASP A 606 12.04 6.07 -24.88
CA ASP A 606 12.58 5.21 -23.83
C ASP A 606 12.31 5.71 -22.40
N CYS A 607 11.86 6.96 -22.24
CA CYS A 607 11.69 7.68 -20.98
C CYS A 607 13.01 8.07 -20.27
N SER A 608 14.08 8.28 -21.05
CA SER A 608 15.37 8.84 -20.59
C SER A 608 15.30 10.31 -20.16
N ASN A 609 14.29 11.06 -20.64
CA ASN A 609 14.17 12.52 -20.58
C ASN A 609 15.18 13.29 -21.46
N SER A 610 15.85 12.59 -22.38
CA SER A 610 16.56 13.17 -23.53
C SER A 610 16.02 12.55 -24.83
N CYS A 611 16.54 12.99 -25.98
CA CYS A 611 16.25 12.45 -27.30
C CYS A 611 17.58 12.20 -28.01
N ASN A 612 17.95 10.94 -28.25
CA ASN A 612 19.17 10.62 -28.99
C ASN A 612 18.98 10.76 -30.51
N TRP A 613 20.08 10.73 -31.29
CA TRP A 613 20.03 10.92 -32.75
C TRP A 613 19.19 9.85 -33.47
N HIS A 614 19.15 8.61 -32.97
CA HIS A 614 18.32 7.56 -33.58
C HIS A 614 16.82 7.82 -33.34
N GLU A 615 16.43 8.21 -32.13
CA GLU A 615 15.06 8.59 -31.84
C GLU A 615 14.62 9.81 -32.65
N PHE A 616 15.49 10.81 -32.81
CA PHE A 616 15.26 11.98 -33.65
C PHE A 616 15.04 11.63 -35.12
N GLN A 617 15.83 10.68 -35.66
CA GLN A 617 15.60 10.13 -37.00
C GLN A 617 14.23 9.45 -37.13
N GLU A 618 13.79 8.70 -36.12
CA GLU A 618 12.46 8.08 -36.10
C GLU A 618 11.33 9.10 -35.88
N ALA A 619 11.56 10.17 -35.11
CA ALA A 619 10.62 11.29 -34.95
C ALA A 619 10.39 12.00 -36.28
N ALA A 620 11.47 12.28 -37.02
CA ALA A 620 11.43 12.88 -38.36
C ALA A 620 10.65 12.01 -39.36
N LYS A 621 10.84 10.69 -39.35
CA LYS A 621 10.04 9.76 -40.16
C LYS A 621 8.56 9.78 -39.77
N LEU A 622 8.25 9.81 -38.46
CA LEU A 622 6.88 9.79 -37.94
C LEU A 622 6.06 11.05 -38.28
N VAL A 623 6.69 12.23 -38.30
CA VAL A 623 6.05 13.49 -38.71
C VAL A 623 6.12 13.74 -40.23
N ARG A 624 6.87 12.91 -40.97
CA ARG A 624 7.18 13.07 -42.41
C ARG A 624 7.96 14.37 -42.70
N PHE A 625 9.05 14.56 -41.96
CA PHE A 625 9.99 15.66 -42.20
C PHE A 625 10.85 15.40 -43.45
N HIS A 626 10.94 16.39 -44.32
CA HIS A 626 11.67 16.36 -45.60
C HIS A 626 12.77 17.43 -45.68
N GLY A 627 13.02 18.18 -44.60
CA GLY A 627 14.06 19.20 -44.54
C GLY A 627 15.45 18.65 -44.18
N ASN A 628 16.39 19.56 -43.94
CA ASN A 628 17.75 19.23 -43.50
C ASN A 628 17.77 18.64 -42.08
N LEU A 629 17.62 17.32 -41.97
CA LEU A 629 17.53 16.62 -40.69
C LEU A 629 18.80 16.76 -39.82
N ALA A 630 19.97 16.73 -40.45
CA ALA A 630 21.25 16.83 -39.76
C ALA A 630 21.53 18.25 -39.24
N GLY A 631 21.12 19.29 -39.98
CA GLY A 631 21.16 20.68 -39.52
C GLY A 631 20.08 21.01 -38.50
N ALA A 632 18.90 20.41 -38.60
CA ALA A 632 17.83 20.53 -37.60
C ALA A 632 18.25 19.96 -36.24
N TRP A 633 18.99 18.85 -36.21
CA TRP A 633 19.60 18.32 -34.97
C TRP A 633 20.58 19.33 -34.36
N LEU A 634 21.56 19.80 -35.15
CA LEU A 634 22.58 20.76 -34.69
C LEU A 634 22.04 22.14 -34.24
N ALA A 635 20.81 22.48 -34.62
CA ALA A 635 20.13 23.70 -34.16
C ALA A 635 19.22 23.46 -32.92
N LEU A 636 19.16 22.22 -32.42
CA LEU A 636 18.43 21.82 -31.22
C LEU A 636 19.36 21.23 -30.14
N ASP A 637 20.41 20.50 -30.52
CA ASP A 637 21.56 20.06 -29.69
C ASP A 637 22.52 21.24 -29.52
N SER A 638 22.05 22.24 -28.77
CA SER A 638 22.62 23.59 -28.73
C SER A 638 23.89 23.69 -27.88
N ASP A 639 24.02 22.81 -26.89
CA ASP A 639 25.24 22.64 -26.09
C ASP A 639 26.24 21.64 -26.71
N CYS A 640 25.86 20.98 -27.81
CA CYS A 640 26.60 19.90 -28.47
C CYS A 640 26.94 18.73 -27.52
N SER A 641 26.05 18.43 -26.56
CA SER A 641 26.13 17.26 -25.69
C SER A 641 25.97 15.94 -26.43
N GLY A 642 25.36 15.95 -27.63
CA GLY A 642 25.05 14.75 -28.40
C GLY A 642 23.69 14.14 -28.04
N SER A 643 22.87 14.83 -27.24
CA SER A 643 21.49 14.46 -26.92
C SER A 643 20.63 15.71 -26.78
N ILE A 644 19.51 15.80 -27.51
CA ILE A 644 18.59 16.94 -27.35
C ILE A 644 17.84 16.79 -26.02
N SER A 645 17.64 17.89 -25.29
CA SER A 645 16.79 17.96 -24.09
C SER A 645 15.43 18.60 -24.38
N LEU A 646 14.40 18.37 -23.54
CA LEU A 646 13.12 19.07 -23.70
C LEU A 646 13.30 20.59 -23.62
N LYS A 647 14.21 21.07 -22.75
CA LYS A 647 14.51 22.48 -22.55
C LYS A 647 14.90 23.21 -23.82
N GLU A 648 15.60 22.54 -24.74
CA GLU A 648 16.04 23.13 -26.01
C GLU A 648 14.94 23.11 -27.09
N VAL A 649 14.05 22.11 -27.04
CA VAL A 649 12.88 22.03 -27.95
C VAL A 649 11.76 22.96 -27.51
N ASP A 650 11.55 23.11 -26.19
CA ASP A 650 10.55 23.98 -25.60
C ASP A 650 10.87 24.32 -24.11
N PRO A 651 11.44 25.50 -23.83
CA PRO A 651 11.74 25.93 -22.47
C PRO A 651 10.51 26.09 -21.57
N GLU A 652 9.37 26.52 -22.10
CA GLU A 652 8.15 26.80 -21.33
C GLU A 652 7.50 25.49 -20.85
N ALA A 653 7.47 24.47 -21.72
CA ALA A 653 7.10 23.11 -21.37
C ALA A 653 8.02 22.49 -20.30
N HIS A 654 9.34 22.69 -20.45
CA HIS A 654 10.32 22.22 -19.48
C HIS A 654 10.14 22.88 -18.10
N GLU A 655 9.94 24.20 -18.06
CA GLU A 655 9.67 24.93 -16.82
C GLU A 655 8.35 24.46 -16.17
N CYS A 656 7.30 24.26 -16.98
CA CYS A 656 5.99 23.79 -16.50
C CYS A 656 6.08 22.40 -15.82
N LEU A 657 6.80 21.46 -16.43
CA LEU A 657 7.04 20.13 -15.85
C LEU A 657 7.96 20.21 -14.61
N THR A 658 9.00 21.03 -14.66
CA THR A 658 9.96 21.19 -13.55
C THR A 658 9.29 21.81 -12.33
N ASN A 659 8.47 22.85 -12.50
CA ASN A 659 7.69 23.46 -11.41
C ASN A 659 6.71 22.46 -10.78
N PHE A 660 6.03 21.63 -11.58
CA PHE A 660 5.15 20.57 -11.06
C PHE A 660 5.94 19.46 -10.35
N LYS A 661 7.11 19.06 -10.86
CA LYS A 661 7.98 18.07 -10.21
C LYS A 661 8.53 18.59 -8.89
N THR A 662 9.07 19.81 -8.84
CA THR A 662 9.61 20.41 -7.61
C THR A 662 8.54 20.55 -6.53
N TRP A 663 7.33 20.99 -6.90
CA TRP A 663 6.17 20.97 -6.00
C TRP A 663 5.82 19.55 -5.51
N ALA A 664 5.72 18.58 -6.42
CA ALA A 664 5.37 17.21 -6.06
C ALA A 664 6.44 16.50 -5.19
N ASP A 665 7.71 16.88 -5.36
CA ASP A 665 8.84 16.46 -4.52
C ASP A 665 8.81 17.09 -3.12
N ALA A 666 8.38 18.35 -3.02
CA ALA A 666 8.31 19.08 -1.75
C ALA A 666 7.11 18.65 -0.90
N GLU A 667 5.93 18.54 -1.50
CA GLU A 667 4.67 18.27 -0.79
C GLU A 667 4.42 16.76 -0.56
N PHE A 668 4.91 15.88 -1.44
CA PHE A 668 4.61 14.43 -1.39
C PHE A 668 5.83 13.52 -1.53
N GLY A 669 7.05 14.06 -1.65
CA GLY A 669 8.27 13.27 -1.85
C GLY A 669 8.41 12.59 -3.22
N GLY A 670 7.54 12.91 -4.18
CA GLY A 670 7.56 12.35 -5.54
C GLY A 670 6.21 12.40 -6.26
N VAL A 671 6.24 12.37 -7.59
CA VAL A 671 5.04 12.47 -8.45
C VAL A 671 4.16 11.22 -8.37
N ARG A 672 4.75 10.02 -8.19
CA ARG A 672 4.00 8.79 -7.87
C ARG A 672 3.28 8.85 -6.52
N SER A 673 3.84 9.56 -5.55
CA SER A 673 3.22 9.78 -4.24
C SER A 673 2.12 10.82 -4.34
N ALA A 674 2.40 11.95 -5.00
CA ALA A 674 1.43 12.99 -5.32
C ALA A 674 0.18 12.39 -6.00
N PHE A 675 0.36 11.61 -7.07
CA PHE A 675 -0.77 11.02 -7.82
C PHE A 675 -1.74 10.24 -6.90
N LYS A 676 -1.24 9.46 -5.93
CA LYS A 676 -2.08 8.72 -4.96
C LYS A 676 -2.86 9.62 -3.99
N VAL A 677 -2.43 10.88 -3.81
CA VAL A 677 -3.05 11.86 -2.91
C VAL A 677 -3.99 12.80 -3.69
N LEU A 678 -3.69 13.07 -4.96
CA LEU A 678 -4.63 13.73 -5.88
C LEU A 678 -5.82 12.82 -6.26
N ASP A 679 -5.63 11.49 -6.24
CA ASP A 679 -6.63 10.45 -6.54
C ASP A 679 -7.64 10.28 -5.39
N ALA A 680 -8.50 11.29 -5.22
CA ALA A 680 -9.36 11.45 -4.05
C ALA A 680 -10.53 10.43 -3.99
N ASP A 681 -10.91 9.82 -5.11
CA ASP A 681 -11.91 8.75 -5.16
C ASP A 681 -11.31 7.33 -5.19
N GLY A 682 -10.00 7.22 -5.41
CA GLY A 682 -9.28 5.95 -5.52
C GLY A 682 -9.51 5.22 -6.83
N SER A 683 -9.92 5.91 -7.89
CA SER A 683 -10.17 5.35 -9.23
C SER A 683 -8.90 4.88 -9.95
N GLY A 684 -7.71 5.26 -9.46
CA GLY A 684 -6.43 5.05 -10.14
C GLY A 684 -6.18 6.06 -11.26
N SER A 685 -7.00 7.11 -11.35
CA SER A 685 -6.96 8.12 -12.40
C SER A 685 -7.31 9.51 -11.84
N LEU A 686 -6.74 10.57 -12.43
CA LEU A 686 -7.08 11.95 -12.06
C LEU A 686 -7.88 12.56 -13.21
N ASN A 687 -9.18 12.76 -13.06
CA ASN A 687 -9.90 13.61 -14.00
C ASN A 687 -9.56 15.10 -13.75
N PHE A 688 -9.88 15.99 -14.70
CA PHE A 688 -9.48 17.40 -14.59
C PHE A 688 -10.06 18.10 -13.34
N LYS A 689 -11.18 17.61 -12.80
CA LYS A 689 -11.79 18.14 -11.58
C LYS A 689 -11.00 17.71 -10.33
N GLU A 690 -10.61 16.43 -10.18
CA GLU A 690 -9.69 16.03 -9.11
C GLU A 690 -8.39 16.81 -9.22
N PHE A 691 -7.71 16.75 -10.38
CA PHE A 691 -6.39 17.34 -10.56
C PHE A 691 -6.39 18.84 -10.22
N LYS A 692 -7.33 19.61 -10.79
CA LYS A 692 -7.44 21.05 -10.50
C LYS A 692 -7.84 21.34 -9.06
N SER A 693 -8.71 20.52 -8.46
CA SER A 693 -9.14 20.69 -7.06
C SER A 693 -7.99 20.42 -6.10
N ALA A 694 -7.26 19.32 -6.30
CA ALA A 694 -6.14 18.91 -5.48
C ALA A 694 -4.92 19.82 -5.67
N CYS A 695 -4.56 20.20 -6.90
CA CYS A 695 -3.51 21.23 -7.12
C CYS A 695 -3.85 22.55 -6.42
N ARG A 696 -5.11 23.00 -6.42
CA ARG A 696 -5.55 24.18 -5.67
C ARG A 696 -5.53 23.97 -4.15
N MET A 697 -5.89 22.78 -3.67
CA MET A 697 -5.93 22.43 -2.24
C MET A 697 -4.53 22.32 -1.63
N TYR A 698 -3.58 21.76 -2.37
CA TYR A 698 -2.19 21.56 -2.00
C TYR A 698 -1.25 22.65 -2.56
N GLY A 699 -1.79 23.84 -2.87
CA GLY A 699 -0.99 25.05 -3.10
C GLY A 699 -0.17 25.14 -4.39
N PHE A 700 -0.42 24.29 -5.40
CA PHE A 700 0.26 24.41 -6.69
C PHE A 700 -0.12 25.71 -7.41
N THR A 701 0.87 26.52 -7.76
CA THR A 701 0.70 27.84 -8.37
C THR A 701 0.74 27.83 -9.91
N GLY A 702 1.12 26.71 -10.54
CA GLY A 702 1.24 26.59 -11.99
C GLY A 702 -0.10 26.43 -12.73
N GLU A 703 -0.08 26.64 -14.05
CA GLU A 703 -1.29 26.61 -14.88
C GLU A 703 -1.81 25.18 -15.08
N CYS A 704 -2.72 24.78 -14.19
CA CYS A 704 -3.27 23.43 -14.08
C CYS A 704 -3.96 22.94 -15.36
N LYS A 705 -4.53 23.81 -16.20
CA LYS A 705 -5.28 23.40 -17.40
C LYS A 705 -4.35 22.99 -18.54
N SER A 706 -3.34 23.81 -18.85
CA SER A 706 -2.28 23.51 -19.81
C SER A 706 -1.51 22.26 -19.38
N LEU A 707 -1.05 22.22 -18.12
CA LEU A 707 -0.33 21.08 -17.56
C LEU A 707 -1.14 19.77 -17.67
N PHE A 708 -2.40 19.78 -17.24
CA PHE A 708 -3.27 18.61 -17.37
C PHE A 708 -3.49 18.20 -18.83
N HIS A 709 -3.83 19.14 -19.71
CA HIS A 709 -4.09 18.85 -21.11
C HIS A 709 -2.84 18.30 -21.81
N ASN A 710 -1.65 18.75 -21.42
CA ASN A 710 -0.39 18.31 -22.00
C ASN A 710 0.08 16.94 -21.47
N LEU A 711 -0.22 16.62 -20.21
CA LEU A 711 0.02 15.32 -19.60
C LEU A 711 -1.03 14.26 -19.99
N ASP A 712 -2.24 14.64 -20.41
CA ASP A 712 -3.28 13.73 -20.93
C ASP A 712 -2.90 13.27 -22.35
N GLN A 713 -1.96 12.33 -22.41
CA GLN A 713 -1.40 11.78 -23.64
C GLN A 713 -2.46 11.03 -24.44
N MET A 714 -3.38 10.36 -23.74
CA MET A 714 -4.46 9.57 -24.33
C MET A 714 -5.68 10.40 -24.77
N GLY A 715 -5.76 11.69 -24.39
CA GLY A 715 -6.87 12.59 -24.72
C GLY A 715 -8.21 12.20 -24.06
N LYS A 716 -8.16 11.52 -22.91
CA LYS A 716 -9.34 10.91 -22.25
C LYS A 716 -10.03 11.84 -21.24
N GLY A 717 -9.45 12.99 -20.93
CA GLY A 717 -9.91 13.85 -19.84
C GLY A 717 -9.52 13.33 -18.45
N SER A 718 -8.61 12.36 -18.38
CA SER A 718 -8.12 11.70 -17.15
C SER A 718 -6.65 11.35 -17.27
N LEU A 719 -5.80 11.81 -16.34
CA LEU A 719 -4.41 11.40 -16.23
C LEU A 719 -4.31 10.02 -15.55
N GLN A 720 -3.52 9.14 -16.13
CA GLN A 720 -3.12 7.86 -15.55
C GLN A 720 -1.74 7.99 -14.87
N LEU A 721 -1.48 7.14 -13.87
CA LEU A 721 -0.19 7.19 -13.13
C LEU A 721 1.03 7.11 -14.07
N HIS A 722 0.95 6.33 -15.15
CA HIS A 722 2.05 6.20 -16.11
C HIS A 722 2.33 7.49 -16.89
N GLU A 723 1.31 8.30 -17.21
CA GLU A 723 1.43 9.54 -17.98
C GLU A 723 2.15 10.66 -17.21
N VAL A 724 2.17 10.60 -15.87
CA VAL A 724 2.90 11.56 -15.02
C VAL A 724 4.20 11.00 -14.42
N SER A 725 4.28 9.69 -14.21
CA SER A 725 5.33 9.09 -13.35
C SER A 725 6.71 8.96 -13.99
N PHE A 726 6.90 9.43 -15.22
CA PHE A 726 8.22 9.65 -15.82
C PHE A 726 8.97 10.80 -15.14
N LEU A 727 8.23 11.78 -14.58
CA LEU A 727 8.78 12.92 -13.87
C LEU A 727 9.55 12.56 -12.60
N ASP A 728 9.38 11.34 -12.05
CA ASP A 728 10.21 10.88 -10.92
C ASP A 728 11.68 10.57 -11.28
N ASN A 729 12.02 10.64 -12.57
CA ASN A 729 13.38 10.63 -13.08
C ASN A 729 13.75 11.97 -13.78
N TRP A 730 12.95 13.03 -13.62
CA TRP A 730 13.25 14.35 -14.20
C TRP A 730 14.50 14.97 -13.55
N PRO A 731 15.35 15.68 -14.31
CA PRO A 731 16.52 16.35 -13.75
C PRO A 731 16.12 17.62 -12.99
N ASN A 732 16.49 17.71 -11.71
CA ASN A 732 16.36 18.96 -10.93
C ASN A 732 17.60 19.84 -11.17
N GLU A 733 17.43 21.06 -11.68
CA GLU A 733 18.54 21.93 -12.09
C GLU A 733 19.28 22.63 -10.94
N ASP A 734 18.64 22.77 -9.77
CA ASP A 734 19.16 23.51 -8.60
C ASP A 734 20.48 22.97 -8.01
N LEU A 735 20.97 21.83 -8.51
CA LEU A 735 22.25 21.21 -8.11
C LEU A 735 23.35 21.29 -9.20
N ALA A 736 23.11 22.02 -10.30
CA ALA A 736 24.09 22.25 -11.36
C ALA A 736 24.74 23.65 -11.27
N SER A 737 23.94 24.67 -10.92
CA SER A 737 24.29 26.09 -11.02
C SER A 737 25.38 26.56 -10.05
N GLU A 738 25.59 25.90 -8.90
CA GLU A 738 26.67 26.25 -7.96
C GLU A 738 28.09 25.96 -8.49
N SER A 739 28.24 25.37 -9.69
CA SER A 739 29.52 24.83 -10.17
C SER A 739 30.23 25.59 -11.32
N GLU A 740 29.64 26.66 -11.87
CA GLU A 740 30.16 27.32 -13.08
C GLU A 740 30.74 28.75 -12.90
N PHE A 741 30.60 29.39 -11.73
CA PHE A 741 31.25 30.68 -11.46
C PHE A 741 32.65 30.50 -10.85
N GLY A 742 33.68 30.40 -11.69
CA GLY A 742 35.07 30.38 -11.21
C GLY A 742 36.15 30.01 -12.25
N SER A 743 36.38 30.84 -13.26
CA SER A 743 37.56 30.71 -14.14
C SER A 743 38.08 32.05 -14.63
N LEU A 744 39.42 32.19 -14.69
CA LEU A 744 40.19 33.41 -14.99
C LEU A 744 40.10 34.43 -13.82
N ASP A 745 41.19 35.01 -13.31
CA ASP A 745 42.38 35.49 -14.03
C ASP A 745 43.73 35.11 -13.36
N ASP A 746 44.84 35.58 -13.95
CA ASP A 746 46.25 35.28 -13.65
C ASP A 746 46.84 36.01 -12.42
N GLY A 747 48.10 35.68 -12.08
CA GLY A 747 49.01 36.67 -11.49
C GLY A 747 49.57 36.40 -10.08
N ALA A 748 50.86 36.06 -10.02
CA ALA A 748 51.61 35.78 -8.80
C ALA A 748 51.64 36.92 -7.75
N SER A 749 51.41 36.57 -6.48
CA SER A 749 52.11 37.19 -5.35
C SER A 749 52.20 36.24 -4.15
N SER A 750 53.12 36.50 -3.21
CA SER A 750 53.45 35.56 -2.13
C SER A 750 53.30 36.18 -0.74
N ARG A 751 52.81 35.38 0.24
CA ARG A 751 53.45 35.09 1.55
C ARG A 751 52.43 34.69 2.64
N ARG A 752 52.60 33.46 3.17
CA ARG A 752 52.36 33.06 4.58
C ARG A 752 50.89 33.19 5.08
N ARG A 753 50.40 32.44 6.07
CA ARG A 753 50.96 31.41 6.97
C ARG A 753 49.74 30.63 7.51
N TYR A 754 49.76 29.30 7.54
CA TYR A 754 49.01 28.49 8.50
C TYR A 754 49.58 27.08 8.56
N GLY A 755 49.42 26.41 9.70
CA GLY A 755 49.82 25.02 9.92
C GLY A 755 48.97 24.39 11.02
N GLU A 756 48.90 23.05 10.98
CA GLU A 756 48.52 22.13 12.06
C GLU A 756 47.32 22.49 12.97
N THR A 757 46.14 22.01 12.59
CA THR A 757 45.19 21.20 13.41
C THR A 757 43.92 21.00 12.56
N GLY A 758 43.16 19.90 12.66
CA GLY A 758 43.27 18.72 13.52
C GLY A 758 41.87 18.31 13.96
N ASP A 759 41.35 17.17 13.47
CA ASP A 759 39.96 16.77 13.69
C ASP A 759 39.54 16.80 15.17
N ARG A 760 38.44 17.50 15.46
CA ARG A 760 37.71 17.36 16.71
C ARG A 760 36.20 17.35 16.49
N LEU A 761 35.63 16.18 16.73
CA LEU A 761 34.24 15.98 17.07
C LEU A 761 33.87 16.89 18.25
N LEU A 762 32.65 17.45 18.24
CA LEU A 762 32.03 18.03 19.42
C LEU A 762 30.88 17.11 19.86
N GLU A 763 31.14 16.38 20.94
CA GLU A 763 30.14 15.61 21.67
C GLU A 763 29.24 16.57 22.49
N TYR A 764 28.02 16.13 22.79
CA TYR A 764 27.18 16.76 23.81
C TYR A 764 26.69 15.68 24.79
N PHE A 765 27.08 15.83 26.05
CA PHE A 765 26.60 15.00 27.16
C PHE A 765 25.45 15.69 27.90
N THR A 766 24.65 14.90 28.63
CA THR A 766 23.67 15.37 29.61
C THR A 766 24.01 14.79 30.98
N GLU A 767 23.87 15.60 32.04
CA GLU A 767 24.27 15.21 33.39
C GLU A 767 23.21 14.40 34.14
N ASN A 768 23.66 13.33 34.81
CA ASN A 768 22.96 12.54 35.84
C ASN A 768 21.78 11.64 35.40
N PRO A 769 21.48 10.57 36.18
CA PRO A 769 21.17 9.27 35.57
C PRO A 769 19.71 8.81 35.67
N GLY A 770 19.28 8.02 34.67
CA GLY A 770 18.06 7.21 34.73
C GLY A 770 18.19 5.96 35.61
N PRO A 771 17.07 5.35 36.04
CA PRO A 771 17.06 4.29 37.05
C PRO A 771 17.56 2.94 36.50
N GLY A 772 18.86 2.68 36.68
CA GLY A 772 19.52 1.43 36.25
C GLY A 772 20.61 0.92 37.20
N ALA A 773 20.57 1.33 38.48
CA ALA A 773 21.66 1.09 39.44
C ALA A 773 21.18 0.46 40.77
N TYR A 774 20.90 -0.84 40.74
CA TYR A 774 21.20 -1.77 41.85
C TYR A 774 21.57 -3.15 41.27
N ALA A 775 22.41 -3.90 41.99
CA ALA A 775 23.10 -5.12 41.52
C ALA A 775 22.20 -6.38 41.56
N VAL A 776 22.62 -7.63 41.27
CA VAL A 776 23.90 -8.39 41.31
C VAL A 776 23.71 -9.71 40.48
N PRO A 777 24.72 -10.60 40.27
CA PRO A 777 26.16 -10.40 40.04
C PRO A 777 26.78 -11.20 38.85
N ASN A 778 27.84 -10.65 38.26
CA ASN A 778 29.07 -11.25 37.70
C ASN A 778 29.19 -12.73 37.24
N GLY A 779 29.90 -12.90 36.10
CA GLY A 779 30.86 -14.00 35.85
C GLY A 779 30.55 -14.84 34.60
N PHE A 780 31.47 -15.11 33.67
CA PHE A 780 32.85 -14.67 33.40
C PHE A 780 32.93 -14.41 31.87
N GLY A 781 33.82 -13.61 31.28
CA GLY A 781 35.16 -13.19 31.69
C GLY A 781 36.15 -13.70 30.65
N VAL A 782 36.57 -12.83 29.72
CA VAL A 782 37.54 -13.15 28.65
C VAL A 782 38.73 -12.22 28.77
N SER A 783 39.94 -12.77 28.74
CA SER A 783 41.19 -12.00 28.78
C SER A 783 42.22 -12.49 27.76
N ASP A 784 42.21 -11.81 26.61
CA ASP A 784 43.38 -11.21 25.95
C ASP A 784 44.55 -12.08 25.42
N ARG A 785 45.10 -11.61 24.28
CA ARG A 785 46.39 -11.91 23.62
C ARG A 785 46.52 -13.12 22.67
N SER A 786 47.19 -12.82 21.56
CA SER A 786 47.52 -13.61 20.36
C SER A 786 48.79 -14.47 20.54
N PRO A 787 49.32 -15.17 19.50
CA PRO A 787 48.75 -15.52 18.18
C PRO A 787 48.82 -17.04 17.85
N GLY A 788 48.06 -17.52 16.85
CA GLY A 788 48.09 -18.95 16.48
C GLY A 788 47.71 -19.26 15.03
N ARG A 789 48.55 -20.06 14.35
CA ARG A 789 48.40 -20.52 12.96
C ARG A 789 47.78 -21.94 12.88
N TYR A 790 47.13 -22.21 11.75
CA TYR A 790 46.91 -23.54 11.12
C TYR A 790 45.82 -24.50 11.65
N CYS A 791 44.99 -24.92 10.68
CA CYS A 791 44.52 -26.27 10.32
C CYS A 791 44.54 -27.42 11.36
N GLY A 792 43.42 -28.13 11.45
CA GLY A 792 43.39 -29.52 11.94
C GLY A 792 41.98 -30.03 12.24
N ALA A 793 41.54 -31.09 11.55
CA ALA A 793 40.39 -31.88 11.98
C ALA A 793 40.89 -33.15 12.69
N PHE A 794 40.17 -33.63 13.71
CA PHE A 794 39.58 -34.98 13.79
C PHE A 794 39.07 -35.33 15.21
N THR A 795 38.18 -36.31 15.27
CA THR A 795 37.52 -36.89 16.45
C THR A 795 38.38 -37.90 17.21
N MET A 796 38.11 -38.16 18.50
CA MET A 796 38.13 -39.52 19.06
C MET A 796 37.40 -39.69 20.42
N GLN A 797 37.25 -40.95 20.83
CA GLN A 797 36.60 -41.53 22.03
C GLN A 797 37.32 -41.18 23.37
N GLY A 798 36.84 -41.43 24.60
CA GLY A 798 35.62 -42.09 25.12
C GLY A 798 35.91 -43.23 26.14
N ARG A 799 35.29 -43.24 27.36
CA ARG A 799 35.26 -44.35 28.37
C ARG A 799 34.23 -44.05 29.50
N HIS A 800 33.21 -44.91 29.73
CA HIS A 800 33.06 -45.95 30.79
C HIS A 800 32.86 -45.43 32.25
N LYS A 801 31.73 -45.67 32.96
CA LYS A 801 31.04 -46.91 33.44
C LYS A 801 31.61 -47.45 34.79
N PRO A 802 30.92 -48.36 35.54
CA PRO A 802 29.58 -48.97 35.39
C PRO A 802 28.54 -48.34 36.36
N LYS A 803 27.43 -48.89 36.90
CA LYS A 803 26.72 -50.21 37.02
C LYS A 803 25.17 -49.95 36.94
N GLU A 804 24.15 -50.77 37.27
CA GLU A 804 23.87 -52.21 37.59
C GLU A 804 22.35 -52.45 37.22
N GLN A 805 21.90 -53.51 36.51
CA GLN A 805 21.24 -54.79 36.91
C GLN A 805 19.84 -54.74 37.61
N GLN A 806 18.87 -55.67 37.43
CA GLN A 806 18.66 -56.98 36.72
C GLN A 806 17.10 -57.23 36.62
N LYS A 807 16.40 -58.12 35.86
CA LYS A 807 16.59 -58.95 34.62
C LYS A 807 15.27 -59.74 34.27
N TYR A 808 14.77 -59.72 33.01
CA TYR A 808 13.79 -60.69 32.38
C TYR A 808 12.43 -60.96 33.11
N ILE A 809 11.42 -61.77 32.68
CA ILE A 809 11.19 -62.89 31.70
C ILE A 809 9.76 -62.78 31.06
N SER A 810 9.49 -63.50 29.94
CA SER A 810 8.14 -63.90 29.41
C SER A 810 8.23 -65.35 28.85
N PRO A 811 7.16 -66.10 28.43
CA PRO A 811 5.79 -65.72 28.03
C PRO A 811 4.67 -66.73 28.46
N ALA A 812 3.57 -66.83 27.67
CA ALA A 812 2.50 -67.87 27.64
C ALA A 812 1.43 -67.86 28.77
N GLN A 813 0.19 -68.38 28.63
CA GLN A 813 -0.74 -68.66 27.50
C GLN A 813 -2.13 -69.01 28.11
N TYR A 814 -3.28 -68.58 27.56
CA TYR A 814 -4.56 -69.35 27.58
C TYR A 814 -5.67 -68.72 26.70
N SER A 815 -6.60 -69.57 26.23
CA SER A 815 -7.83 -69.33 25.42
C SER A 815 -8.67 -70.63 25.48
N PRO A 816 -9.96 -70.74 25.05
CA PRO A 816 -10.66 -69.92 24.03
C PRO A 816 -12.16 -69.62 24.34
N CYS A 817 -12.95 -69.34 23.27
CA CYS A 817 -14.41 -69.23 23.15
C CYS A 817 -15.06 -67.86 23.50
N MET A 818 -16.07 -67.35 22.76
CA MET A 818 -16.51 -67.70 21.37
C MET A 818 -17.24 -66.53 20.66
N GLU A 819 -18.30 -66.82 19.90
CA GLU A 819 -19.01 -66.03 18.87
C GLU A 819 -20.48 -65.68 19.27
N PRO A 820 -21.30 -64.90 18.51
CA PRO A 820 -21.27 -64.64 17.04
C PRO A 820 -21.35 -63.15 16.61
N THR A 821 -21.85 -62.88 15.40
CA THR A 821 -21.29 -61.87 14.47
C THR A 821 -22.21 -60.71 14.03
N SER A 822 -21.57 -59.70 13.41
CA SER A 822 -22.10 -58.63 12.53
C SER A 822 -22.79 -57.40 13.17
N PRO A 823 -22.90 -56.26 12.43
CA PRO A 823 -22.02 -55.72 11.38
C PRO A 823 -21.31 -54.41 11.84
N SER A 824 -20.19 -54.05 11.18
CA SER A 824 -19.40 -52.87 11.55
C SER A 824 -20.08 -51.54 11.18
N LYS A 825 -20.12 -50.60 12.13
CA LYS A 825 -20.45 -49.18 11.86
C LYS A 825 -19.27 -48.47 11.18
N PRO A 826 -19.52 -47.49 10.28
CA PRO A 826 -18.45 -46.81 9.56
C PRO A 826 -17.56 -45.97 10.48
N PRO A 827 -16.25 -45.83 10.18
CA PRO A 827 -15.33 -45.05 10.99
C PRO A 827 -15.62 -43.55 10.93
N ARG A 828 -15.34 -42.85 12.04
CA ARG A 828 -15.20 -41.38 12.03
C ARG A 828 -13.91 -41.02 11.30
N PHE A 829 -14.02 -40.44 10.10
CA PHE A 829 -12.87 -39.94 9.35
C PHE A 829 -12.23 -38.74 10.05
N ALA A 830 -11.16 -38.98 10.80
CA ALA A 830 -9.99 -38.12 10.67
C ALA A 830 -9.34 -38.45 9.32
N ILE A 831 -8.87 -37.44 8.58
CA ILE A 831 -8.08 -37.71 7.37
C ILE A 831 -6.68 -38.11 7.84
N GLY A 832 -6.47 -39.42 8.00
CA GLY A 832 -5.14 -39.99 8.18
C GLY A 832 -4.36 -39.93 6.88
N LEU A 833 -3.98 -38.72 6.46
CA LEU A 833 -3.06 -38.52 5.34
C LEU A 833 -1.74 -39.24 5.67
N PRO A 834 -1.08 -39.87 4.69
CA PRO A 834 0.28 -40.36 4.89
C PRO A 834 1.19 -39.18 5.24
N THR A 835 2.25 -39.45 6.02
CA THR A 835 3.34 -38.50 6.26
C THR A 835 3.80 -37.92 4.93
N MET A 836 3.84 -36.58 4.79
CA MET A 836 4.19 -35.92 3.52
C MET A 836 5.50 -36.48 2.95
N ALA A 837 5.37 -37.27 1.88
CA ALA A 837 6.49 -37.65 1.04
C ALA A 837 6.84 -36.46 0.15
N PHE A 838 8.04 -35.91 0.31
CA PHE A 838 8.54 -34.85 -0.58
C PHE A 838 8.84 -35.36 -2.01
N ALA A 839 8.77 -36.68 -2.25
CA ALA A 839 8.87 -37.29 -3.57
C ALA A 839 7.46 -37.47 -4.19
N PRO A 840 7.25 -37.06 -5.46
CA PRO A 840 6.00 -37.29 -6.17
C PRO A 840 5.83 -38.75 -6.58
N LEU A 841 4.62 -39.11 -7.03
CA LEU A 841 4.42 -40.36 -7.76
C LEU A 841 5.23 -40.38 -9.07
N GLY A 842 5.87 -41.52 -9.35
CA GLY A 842 6.57 -41.81 -10.62
C GLY A 842 5.62 -41.91 -11.83
N GLU A 843 6.10 -42.40 -12.97
CA GLU A 843 5.36 -42.45 -14.24
C GLU A 843 3.93 -43.06 -14.10
N PRO A 844 2.89 -42.46 -14.71
CA PRO A 844 1.51 -42.94 -14.55
C PRO A 844 1.14 -44.08 -15.52
N GLU A 845 0.37 -45.04 -15.03
CA GLU A 845 -0.04 -46.25 -15.76
C GLU A 845 -1.14 -46.02 -16.82
N SER A 846 -1.72 -44.82 -16.93
CA SER A 846 -2.84 -44.54 -17.84
C SER A 846 -2.67 -43.23 -18.60
N PHE A 847 -3.12 -43.22 -19.86
CA PHE A 847 -3.06 -42.07 -20.76
C PHE A 847 -4.44 -41.77 -21.36
N ALA A 848 -4.65 -40.55 -21.81
CA ALA A 848 -5.80 -40.09 -22.60
C ALA A 848 -5.30 -39.33 -23.86
N GLU A 849 -6.20 -38.93 -24.76
CA GLU A 849 -5.85 -38.27 -26.01
C GLU A 849 -6.24 -36.78 -26.01
N SER A 850 -5.27 -35.89 -26.22
CA SER A 850 -5.50 -34.44 -26.25
C SER A 850 -6.35 -33.99 -27.45
N SER A 851 -6.84 -32.75 -27.42
CA SER A 851 -7.48 -32.05 -28.53
C SER A 851 -6.70 -32.13 -29.85
N LYS A 852 -5.36 -32.19 -29.78
CA LYS A 852 -4.42 -32.28 -30.90
C LYS A 852 -3.79 -33.68 -31.09
N GLY A 853 -4.29 -34.72 -30.42
CA GLY A 853 -3.80 -36.11 -30.58
C GLY A 853 -2.53 -36.45 -29.79
N PHE A 854 -2.08 -35.59 -28.87
CA PHE A 854 -0.96 -35.89 -27.97
C PHE A 854 -1.42 -36.84 -26.85
N ARG A 855 -0.58 -37.77 -26.40
CA ARG A 855 -0.90 -38.59 -25.21
C ARG A 855 -0.77 -37.73 -23.96
N LEU A 856 -1.87 -37.56 -23.25
CA LEU A 856 -1.92 -36.94 -21.94
C LEU A 856 -1.72 -38.01 -20.87
N ALA A 857 -0.79 -37.80 -19.95
CA ALA A 857 -0.54 -38.70 -18.83
C ALA A 857 -1.61 -38.48 -17.74
N VAL A 858 -2.23 -39.55 -17.21
CA VAL A 858 -3.41 -39.46 -16.33
C VAL A 858 -3.29 -40.34 -15.08
N ARG A 859 -3.64 -39.79 -13.93
CA ARG A 859 -3.72 -40.46 -12.62
C ARG A 859 -5.14 -40.44 -12.10
N ARG A 860 -5.56 -41.49 -11.40
CA ARG A 860 -6.92 -41.62 -10.84
C ARG A 860 -6.89 -42.21 -9.44
N TRP A 861 -7.49 -41.52 -8.46
CA TRP A 861 -7.66 -41.99 -7.09
C TRP A 861 -9.14 -42.28 -6.86
N VAL A 862 -9.54 -43.53 -7.13
CA VAL A 862 -10.95 -43.94 -7.19
C VAL A 862 -11.39 -44.70 -5.92
N PRO A 863 -12.46 -44.28 -5.23
CA PRO A 863 -13.08 -45.04 -4.14
C PRO A 863 -14.06 -46.08 -4.71
N SER A 864 -14.43 -47.08 -3.91
CA SER A 864 -15.36 -48.15 -4.34
C SER A 864 -16.77 -47.67 -4.70
N SER A 865 -17.18 -46.49 -4.22
CA SER A 865 -18.45 -45.83 -4.57
C SER A 865 -18.25 -44.31 -4.61
N PRO A 866 -17.89 -43.71 -5.76
CA PRO A 866 -17.67 -42.28 -5.87
C PRO A 866 -18.98 -41.48 -5.85
N LYS A 867 -18.97 -40.34 -5.15
CA LYS A 867 -20.11 -39.42 -4.98
C LYS A 867 -20.15 -38.30 -6.03
N ALA A 868 -18.97 -37.91 -6.50
CA ALA A 868 -18.71 -36.99 -7.59
C ALA A 868 -17.27 -37.20 -8.09
N VAL A 869 -16.95 -36.62 -9.24
CA VAL A 869 -15.60 -36.60 -9.82
C VAL A 869 -14.96 -35.22 -9.59
N VAL A 870 -13.65 -35.17 -9.33
CA VAL A 870 -12.89 -33.92 -9.26
C VAL A 870 -11.68 -34.04 -10.20
N ILE A 871 -11.62 -33.17 -11.22
CA ILE A 871 -10.49 -33.04 -12.13
C ILE A 871 -9.49 -32.07 -11.48
N LEU A 872 -8.25 -32.51 -11.29
CA LEU A 872 -7.15 -31.74 -10.72
C LEU A 872 -6.21 -31.26 -11.84
N VAL A 873 -6.00 -29.96 -11.93
CA VAL A 873 -5.25 -29.28 -13.00
C VAL A 873 -4.06 -28.53 -12.40
N HIS A 874 -2.85 -28.97 -12.71
CA HIS A 874 -1.62 -28.49 -12.05
C HIS A 874 -1.20 -27.07 -12.48
N GLY A 875 -0.35 -26.45 -11.66
CA GLY A 875 0.27 -25.15 -11.96
C GLY A 875 1.28 -25.18 -13.11
N GLY A 876 1.71 -23.99 -13.53
CA GLY A 876 2.78 -23.82 -14.52
C GLY A 876 4.17 -24.08 -13.92
N ALA A 877 5.24 -23.69 -14.64
CA ALA A 877 6.63 -23.84 -14.17
C ALA A 877 7.10 -25.29 -13.88
N GLY A 878 6.48 -26.29 -14.50
CA GLY A 878 7.01 -27.67 -14.57
C GLY A 878 6.33 -28.70 -13.67
N TRP A 879 5.39 -28.30 -12.82
CA TRP A 879 4.61 -29.22 -11.99
C TRP A 879 3.82 -30.24 -12.82
N HIS A 880 3.52 -31.39 -12.21
CA HIS A 880 2.79 -32.51 -12.80
C HIS A 880 1.87 -33.19 -11.78
N SER A 881 0.94 -34.00 -12.28
CA SER A 881 -0.09 -34.72 -11.53
C SER A 881 0.43 -35.60 -10.38
N GLY A 882 1.71 -36.01 -10.40
CA GLY A 882 2.30 -36.82 -9.34
C GLY A 882 2.40 -36.10 -7.98
N TYR A 883 2.35 -34.76 -7.98
CA TYR A 883 2.33 -33.93 -6.77
C TYR A 883 0.92 -33.67 -6.20
N PHE A 884 -0.14 -34.14 -6.87
CA PHE A 884 -1.51 -34.11 -6.34
C PHE A 884 -1.85 -35.32 -5.46
N ASP A 885 -0.94 -36.27 -5.22
CA ASP A 885 -1.25 -37.52 -4.50
C ASP A 885 -1.89 -37.28 -3.12
N LEU A 886 -1.40 -36.31 -2.35
CA LEU A 886 -2.00 -35.92 -1.06
C LEU A 886 -3.47 -35.47 -1.20
N VAL A 887 -3.78 -34.71 -2.25
CA VAL A 887 -5.12 -34.20 -2.58
C VAL A 887 -6.00 -35.35 -3.09
N GLY A 888 -5.48 -36.18 -3.99
CA GLY A 888 -6.17 -37.31 -4.58
C GLY A 888 -6.51 -38.39 -3.56
N GLN A 889 -5.59 -38.72 -2.65
CA GLN A 889 -5.86 -39.62 -1.53
C GLN A 889 -6.86 -39.01 -0.54
N GLY A 890 -6.79 -37.71 -0.25
CA GLY A 890 -7.79 -37.01 0.57
C GLY A 890 -9.20 -37.10 -0.02
N LEU A 891 -9.35 -36.80 -1.31
CA LEU A 891 -10.62 -36.88 -2.04
C LEU A 891 -11.15 -38.32 -2.14
N ARG A 892 -10.28 -39.29 -2.43
CA ARG A 892 -10.61 -40.73 -2.43
C ARG A 892 -11.14 -41.17 -1.07
N THR A 893 -10.46 -40.76 0.01
CA THR A 893 -10.86 -41.03 1.41
C THR A 893 -12.21 -40.39 1.75
N ALA A 894 -12.49 -39.20 1.20
CA ALA A 894 -13.78 -38.52 1.32
C ALA A 894 -14.94 -39.18 0.54
N GLY A 895 -14.62 -40.09 -0.39
CA GLY A 895 -15.57 -40.77 -1.29
C GLY A 895 -15.81 -40.05 -2.62
N TYR A 896 -14.82 -39.32 -3.13
CA TYR A 896 -14.81 -38.69 -4.46
C TYR A 896 -13.80 -39.39 -5.36
N ALA A 897 -14.11 -39.55 -6.65
CA ALA A 897 -13.10 -39.95 -7.62
C ALA A 897 -12.26 -38.72 -7.98
N ALA A 898 -10.98 -38.70 -7.64
CA ALA A 898 -10.06 -37.69 -8.15
C ALA A 898 -9.39 -38.18 -9.42
N VAL A 899 -9.24 -37.31 -10.41
CA VAL A 899 -8.49 -37.55 -11.65
C VAL A 899 -7.58 -36.37 -11.89
N ALA A 900 -6.31 -36.60 -12.20
CA ALA A 900 -5.36 -35.56 -12.56
C ALA A 900 -4.73 -35.91 -13.91
N TYR A 901 -4.50 -34.91 -14.75
CA TYR A 901 -3.77 -35.09 -15.99
C TYR A 901 -2.62 -34.10 -16.11
N ASP A 902 -1.56 -34.52 -16.80
CA ASP A 902 -0.43 -33.67 -17.16
C ASP A 902 -0.80 -32.91 -18.45
N GLN A 903 -0.65 -31.59 -18.46
CA GLN A 903 -0.93 -30.74 -19.62
C GLN A 903 0.06 -31.03 -20.77
N VAL A 904 -0.32 -30.75 -22.03
CA VAL A 904 0.56 -30.93 -23.20
C VAL A 904 1.92 -30.26 -22.97
N GLY A 905 3.00 -31.01 -23.14
CA GLY A 905 4.37 -30.53 -22.91
C GLY A 905 4.80 -30.38 -21.44
N TYR A 906 3.97 -30.78 -20.47
CA TYR A 906 4.30 -30.85 -19.03
C TYR A 906 4.28 -32.30 -18.54
N GLY A 907 4.96 -32.55 -17.41
CA GLY A 907 4.94 -33.87 -16.76
C GLY A 907 5.39 -35.00 -17.68
N TYR A 908 4.61 -36.09 -17.68
CA TYR A 908 4.80 -37.28 -18.50
C TYR A 908 3.98 -37.23 -19.82
N SER A 909 3.34 -36.10 -20.14
CA SER A 909 2.58 -35.94 -21.39
C SER A 909 3.48 -35.65 -22.59
N ASP A 910 3.00 -36.07 -23.77
CA ASP A 910 3.58 -35.64 -25.04
C ASP A 910 3.37 -34.12 -25.26
N GLY A 911 4.18 -33.54 -26.15
CA GLY A 911 4.05 -32.16 -26.58
C GLY A 911 5.24 -31.70 -27.41
N GLU A 912 5.09 -30.59 -28.12
CA GLU A 912 6.08 -30.13 -29.11
C GLU A 912 7.41 -29.64 -28.52
N ALA A 913 7.41 -29.18 -27.26
CA ALA A 913 8.59 -28.84 -26.47
C ALA A 913 8.20 -28.76 -24.97
N PRO A 914 9.15 -28.90 -24.01
CA PRO A 914 8.82 -28.84 -22.59
C PRO A 914 8.31 -27.45 -22.19
N GLY A 915 7.14 -27.38 -21.56
CA GLY A 915 6.48 -26.12 -21.19
C GLY A 915 6.04 -25.26 -22.39
N TYR A 916 5.78 -25.86 -23.55
CA TYR A 916 5.24 -25.18 -24.73
C TYR A 916 3.73 -25.35 -24.84
N ILE A 917 2.99 -24.25 -24.76
CA ILE A 917 1.55 -24.19 -25.06
C ILE A 917 1.38 -23.44 -26.38
N ASP A 918 0.82 -24.13 -27.38
CA ASP A 918 0.59 -23.56 -28.71
C ASP A 918 -0.62 -22.62 -28.72
N SER A 919 -1.78 -23.08 -28.23
CA SER A 919 -2.86 -22.20 -27.81
C SER A 919 -3.47 -22.58 -26.47
N TYR A 920 -3.88 -21.55 -25.72
CA TYR A 920 -4.70 -21.71 -24.53
C TYR A 920 -6.08 -22.31 -24.85
N GLY A 921 -6.53 -22.24 -26.11
CA GLY A 921 -7.73 -22.94 -26.59
C GLY A 921 -7.56 -24.46 -26.61
N ASP A 922 -6.39 -24.98 -26.98
CA ASP A 922 -6.12 -26.42 -27.05
C ASP A 922 -6.22 -27.06 -25.66
N VAL A 923 -5.52 -26.49 -24.68
CA VAL A 923 -5.47 -27.02 -23.30
C VAL A 923 -6.81 -26.84 -22.54
N VAL A 924 -7.66 -25.91 -22.97
CA VAL A 924 -9.07 -25.81 -22.55
C VAL A 924 -9.92 -26.89 -23.22
N GLY A 925 -9.66 -27.21 -24.49
CA GLY A 925 -10.24 -28.36 -25.18
C GLY A 925 -9.85 -29.70 -24.54
N ASP A 926 -8.62 -29.83 -24.04
CA ASP A 926 -8.14 -31.00 -23.30
C ASP A 926 -8.92 -31.20 -22.00
N LEU A 927 -9.17 -30.12 -21.24
CA LEU A 927 -10.01 -30.15 -20.04
C LEU A 927 -11.43 -30.60 -20.37
N GLN A 928 -12.01 -30.08 -21.45
CA GLN A 928 -13.36 -30.45 -21.89
C GLN A 928 -13.43 -31.91 -22.34
N LYS A 929 -12.45 -32.41 -23.12
CA LYS A 929 -12.32 -33.84 -23.47
C LYS A 929 -12.25 -34.72 -22.21
N MET A 930 -11.35 -34.38 -21.28
CA MET A 930 -11.17 -35.10 -20.00
C MET A 930 -12.48 -35.16 -19.19
N ALA A 931 -13.20 -34.05 -19.12
CA ALA A 931 -14.48 -34.00 -18.42
C ALA A 931 -15.59 -34.77 -19.14
N GLU A 932 -15.60 -34.82 -20.48
CA GLU A 932 -16.53 -35.67 -21.24
C GLU A 932 -16.21 -37.17 -21.11
N GLU A 933 -14.93 -37.56 -21.09
CA GLU A 933 -14.51 -38.95 -20.83
C GLU A 933 -14.94 -39.42 -19.44
N GLU A 934 -14.69 -38.62 -18.40
CA GLU A 934 -15.08 -38.97 -17.04
C GLU A 934 -16.60 -38.86 -16.83
N GLN A 935 -17.32 -38.04 -17.61
CA GLN A 935 -18.79 -38.05 -17.60
C GLN A 935 -19.35 -39.31 -18.27
N LYS A 936 -18.73 -39.81 -19.34
CA LYS A 936 -19.05 -41.12 -19.93
C LYS A 936 -18.75 -42.27 -18.95
N ARG A 937 -17.66 -42.15 -18.17
CA ARG A 937 -17.26 -43.12 -17.12
C ARG A 937 -18.21 -43.10 -15.90
N TYR A 938 -18.76 -41.94 -15.56
CA TYR A 938 -19.67 -41.76 -14.43
C TYR A 938 -20.95 -40.96 -14.80
N PRO A 939 -21.88 -41.52 -15.60
CA PRO A 939 -22.99 -40.76 -16.20
C PRO A 939 -23.97 -40.09 -15.22
N SER A 940 -24.06 -40.59 -13.99
CA SER A 940 -24.94 -40.06 -12.94
C SER A 940 -24.26 -39.10 -11.96
N LEU A 941 -22.94 -38.92 -12.05
CA LEU A 941 -22.16 -38.11 -11.12
C LEU A 941 -21.90 -36.70 -11.67
N ARG A 942 -21.76 -35.74 -10.75
CA ARG A 942 -21.26 -34.39 -11.08
C ARG A 942 -19.75 -34.40 -11.20
N ILE A 943 -19.21 -33.54 -12.05
CA ILE A 943 -17.77 -33.29 -12.17
C ILE A 943 -17.46 -31.87 -11.68
N PHE A 944 -16.40 -31.72 -10.90
CA PHE A 944 -15.85 -30.42 -10.52
C PHE A 944 -14.44 -30.27 -11.09
N ALA A 945 -14.04 -29.04 -11.40
CA ALA A 945 -12.67 -28.75 -11.84
C ALA A 945 -11.94 -27.96 -10.74
N LEU A 946 -10.80 -28.45 -10.30
CA LEU A 946 -9.90 -27.84 -9.33
C LEU A 946 -8.58 -27.53 -10.03
N GLY A 947 -8.16 -26.28 -9.98
CA GLY A 947 -6.92 -25.82 -10.60
C GLY A 947 -6.06 -25.05 -9.61
N GLU A 948 -4.75 -25.19 -9.73
CA GLU A 948 -3.77 -24.42 -8.96
C GLU A 948 -2.97 -23.50 -9.87
N SER A 949 -2.74 -22.24 -9.47
CA SER A 949 -1.90 -21.28 -10.22
C SER A 949 -2.38 -21.12 -11.68
N ALA A 950 -1.53 -21.45 -12.67
CA ALA A 950 -1.92 -21.45 -14.09
C ALA A 950 -3.01 -22.48 -14.43
N GLY A 951 -3.10 -23.60 -13.71
CA GLY A 951 -4.20 -24.55 -13.83
C GLY A 951 -5.54 -23.97 -13.38
N ALA A 952 -5.53 -23.06 -12.40
CA ALA A 952 -6.72 -22.31 -12.01
C ALA A 952 -7.16 -21.33 -13.12
N LEU A 953 -6.21 -20.66 -13.78
CA LEU A 953 -6.47 -19.82 -14.96
C LEU A 953 -7.03 -20.65 -16.13
N LEU A 954 -6.55 -21.87 -16.35
CA LEU A 954 -7.07 -22.80 -17.37
C LEU A 954 -8.54 -23.14 -17.11
N ILE A 955 -8.89 -23.64 -15.92
CA ILE A 955 -10.28 -24.00 -15.62
C ILE A 955 -11.20 -22.77 -15.62
N LEU A 956 -10.70 -21.58 -15.24
CA LEU A 956 -11.43 -20.32 -15.30
C LEU A 956 -11.68 -19.89 -16.75
N ARG A 957 -10.64 -19.93 -17.60
CA ARG A 957 -10.74 -19.62 -19.04
C ARG A 957 -11.69 -20.55 -19.77
N HIS A 958 -11.83 -21.81 -19.33
CA HIS A 958 -12.88 -22.71 -19.80
C HIS A 958 -14.28 -22.22 -19.40
N GLY A 959 -14.55 -22.05 -18.11
CA GLY A 959 -15.89 -21.71 -17.61
C GLY A 959 -16.39 -20.34 -18.09
N ILE A 960 -15.50 -19.35 -18.21
CA ILE A 960 -15.81 -18.06 -18.81
C ILE A 960 -16.04 -18.21 -20.32
N GLY A 961 -15.21 -18.98 -21.03
CA GLY A 961 -15.38 -19.23 -22.48
C GLY A 961 -16.77 -19.76 -22.82
N ARG A 962 -17.21 -20.84 -22.15
CA ARG A 962 -18.54 -21.43 -22.32
C ARG A 962 -19.65 -20.40 -22.10
N ALA A 963 -19.55 -19.58 -21.05
CA ALA A 963 -20.53 -18.56 -20.73
C ALA A 963 -20.56 -17.39 -21.74
N VAL A 964 -19.41 -17.03 -22.32
CA VAL A 964 -19.29 -16.02 -23.39
C VAL A 964 -19.87 -16.53 -24.70
N GLU A 965 -19.70 -17.82 -25.00
CA GLU A 965 -20.27 -18.51 -26.16
C GLU A 965 -21.78 -18.82 -26.01
N GLY A 966 -22.38 -18.50 -24.84
CA GLY A 966 -23.79 -18.79 -24.54
C GLY A 966 -24.07 -20.28 -24.29
N LEU A 967 -23.03 -21.10 -24.13
CA LEU A 967 -23.12 -22.54 -23.96
C LEU A 967 -23.24 -22.93 -22.49
N ALA A 968 -23.96 -24.02 -22.22
CA ALA A 968 -23.92 -24.66 -20.90
C ALA A 968 -22.47 -25.09 -20.56
N LEU A 969 -22.14 -25.12 -19.27
CA LEU A 969 -20.81 -25.49 -18.73
C LEU A 969 -20.37 -26.94 -19.06
N GLY A 970 -21.24 -27.71 -19.72
CA GLY A 970 -21.00 -29.10 -20.07
C GLY A 970 -21.07 -30.00 -18.82
N PRO A 971 -20.16 -30.97 -18.67
CA PRO A 971 -20.14 -31.86 -17.50
C PRO A 971 -19.63 -31.20 -16.20
N ILE A 972 -18.94 -30.05 -16.29
CA ILE A 972 -18.36 -29.37 -15.13
C ILE A 972 -19.44 -28.55 -14.41
N ALA A 973 -19.73 -28.95 -13.17
CA ALA A 973 -20.77 -28.36 -12.31
C ALA A 973 -20.26 -27.23 -11.39
N GLY A 974 -18.95 -27.02 -11.31
CA GLY A 974 -18.34 -25.94 -10.52
C GLY A 974 -16.82 -25.96 -10.51
N TYR A 975 -16.23 -24.83 -10.11
CA TYR A 975 -14.80 -24.52 -10.25
C TYR A 975 -14.14 -24.24 -8.88
N LEU A 976 -12.90 -24.69 -8.69
CA LEU A 976 -12.13 -24.49 -7.46
C LEU A 976 -10.76 -23.88 -7.81
N LEU A 977 -10.60 -22.60 -7.49
CA LEU A 977 -9.51 -21.73 -7.94
C LEU A 977 -8.48 -21.53 -6.81
N CYS A 978 -7.40 -22.32 -6.82
CA CYS A 978 -6.32 -22.21 -5.83
C CYS A 978 -5.20 -21.29 -6.36
N GLY A 979 -4.96 -20.15 -5.69
CA GLY A 979 -3.96 -19.15 -6.08
C GLY A 979 -4.04 -18.69 -7.54
N PRO A 980 -5.23 -18.30 -8.06
CA PRO A 980 -5.44 -18.19 -9.50
C PRO A 980 -4.66 -17.05 -10.14
N VAL A 981 -3.98 -17.34 -11.25
CA VAL A 981 -3.25 -16.33 -12.04
C VAL A 981 -4.24 -15.46 -12.84
N VAL A 982 -5.01 -14.62 -12.14
CA VAL A 982 -5.87 -13.59 -12.74
C VAL A 982 -5.08 -12.33 -13.11
N LYS A 983 -3.90 -12.10 -12.53
CA LYS A 983 -3.04 -10.96 -12.88
C LYS A 983 -1.58 -11.30 -12.61
N VAL A 984 -0.75 -11.16 -13.63
CA VAL A 984 0.70 -11.31 -13.53
C VAL A 984 1.27 -10.01 -12.94
N LYS A 985 2.09 -10.12 -11.89
CA LYS A 985 2.76 -8.96 -11.28
C LYS A 985 3.67 -8.24 -12.28
N LYS A 986 3.73 -6.90 -12.21
CA LYS A 986 4.44 -6.06 -13.18
C LYS A 986 5.94 -6.35 -13.22
N GLU A 987 6.48 -6.78 -12.09
CA GLU A 987 7.86 -7.17 -11.85
C GLU A 987 8.24 -8.48 -12.55
N MET A 988 7.25 -9.28 -12.99
CA MET A 988 7.43 -10.51 -13.77
C MET A 988 7.06 -10.35 -15.26
N LEU A 989 6.65 -9.15 -15.68
CA LEU A 989 6.36 -8.83 -17.08
C LEU A 989 7.58 -8.17 -17.74
N PRO A 990 7.93 -8.53 -18.99
CA PRO A 990 8.81 -7.70 -19.81
C PRO A 990 8.23 -6.28 -19.99
N PRO A 991 9.06 -5.28 -20.35
CA PRO A 991 8.58 -3.93 -20.64
C PRO A 991 7.44 -3.93 -21.69
N PRO A 992 6.47 -2.98 -21.63
CA PRO A 992 5.27 -3.04 -22.49
C PRO A 992 5.56 -3.11 -24.00
N CYS A 993 6.63 -2.47 -24.48
CA CYS A 993 7.12 -2.59 -25.85
C CYS A 993 7.57 -4.03 -26.18
N VAL A 994 8.28 -4.69 -25.27
CA VAL A 994 8.68 -6.10 -25.40
C VAL A 994 7.47 -7.03 -25.35
N VAL A 995 6.42 -6.72 -24.57
CA VAL A 995 5.16 -7.49 -24.60
C VAL A 995 4.44 -7.35 -25.95
N GLY A 996 4.39 -6.14 -26.52
CA GLY A 996 3.84 -5.91 -27.86
C GLY A 996 4.60 -6.66 -28.95
N ILE A 997 5.94 -6.59 -28.93
CA ILE A 997 6.82 -7.32 -29.83
C ILE A 997 6.68 -8.84 -29.62
N ALA A 998 6.57 -9.32 -28.38
CA ALA A 998 6.36 -10.73 -28.05
C ALA A 998 5.02 -11.26 -28.60
N LYS A 999 3.94 -10.46 -28.61
CA LYS A 999 2.67 -10.85 -29.25
C LYS A 999 2.74 -10.95 -30.79
N ILE A 1000 3.76 -10.35 -31.42
CA ILE A 1000 4.06 -10.52 -32.85
C ILE A 1000 4.98 -11.72 -33.06
N LEU A 1001 6.08 -11.81 -32.30
CA LEU A 1001 7.04 -12.91 -32.38
C LEU A 1001 6.44 -14.26 -31.97
N SER A 1002 5.38 -14.29 -31.14
CA SER A 1002 4.63 -15.52 -30.81
C SER A 1002 3.93 -16.17 -32.01
N ARG A 1003 3.80 -15.46 -33.14
CA ARG A 1003 3.23 -15.97 -34.39
C ARG A 1003 4.30 -16.38 -35.40
N LEU A 1004 5.45 -15.71 -35.40
CA LEU A 1004 6.54 -15.93 -36.36
C LEU A 1004 7.61 -16.91 -35.85
N PHE A 1005 7.93 -16.84 -34.55
CA PHE A 1005 8.94 -17.64 -33.87
C PHE A 1005 8.40 -18.15 -32.52
N PRO A 1006 7.32 -18.95 -32.50
CA PRO A 1006 6.58 -19.27 -31.29
C PRO A 1006 7.43 -19.98 -30.21
N LYS A 1007 8.37 -20.82 -30.65
CA LYS A 1007 9.31 -21.58 -29.81
C LYS A 1007 10.58 -20.78 -29.45
N MET A 1008 10.62 -19.48 -29.73
CA MET A 1008 11.70 -18.61 -29.25
C MET A 1008 11.63 -18.46 -27.72
N PRO A 1009 12.77 -18.40 -27.01
CA PRO A 1009 12.83 -17.96 -25.62
C PRO A 1009 12.29 -16.54 -25.42
N LEU A 1010 11.50 -16.32 -24.38
CA LEU A 1010 11.07 -15.00 -23.94
C LEU A 1010 12.18 -14.34 -23.09
N PRO A 1011 12.78 -13.22 -23.52
CA PRO A 1011 13.84 -12.57 -22.75
C PRO A 1011 13.34 -12.02 -21.41
N GLY A 1012 14.21 -12.03 -20.40
CA GLY A 1012 13.95 -11.46 -19.07
C GLY A 1012 13.16 -12.35 -18.09
N VAL A 1013 12.54 -13.44 -18.53
CA VAL A 1013 11.76 -14.33 -17.64
C VAL A 1013 12.62 -15.50 -17.13
N ASP A 1014 13.14 -15.37 -15.90
CA ASP A 1014 13.79 -16.47 -15.19
C ASP A 1014 12.82 -17.23 -14.28
N VAL A 1015 12.35 -18.38 -14.78
CA VAL A 1015 11.45 -19.29 -14.07
C VAL A 1015 12.13 -19.94 -12.86
N LYS A 1016 13.46 -20.08 -12.84
CA LYS A 1016 14.21 -20.71 -11.74
C LYS A 1016 14.37 -19.78 -10.55
N THR A 1017 14.82 -18.55 -10.78
CA THR A 1017 15.01 -17.54 -9.70
C THR A 1017 13.69 -17.20 -9.00
N THR A 1018 12.57 -17.27 -9.73
CA THR A 1018 11.22 -17.07 -9.16
C THR A 1018 10.60 -18.34 -8.58
N PHE A 1019 11.22 -19.52 -8.73
CA PHE A 1019 10.66 -20.81 -8.28
C PHE A 1019 10.66 -20.93 -6.76
N ASP A 1020 11.81 -20.71 -6.12
CA ASP A 1020 11.98 -20.88 -4.66
C ASP A 1020 11.01 -20.05 -3.83
N GLN A 1021 10.55 -18.91 -4.38
CA GLN A 1021 9.63 -17.97 -3.74
C GLN A 1021 8.17 -18.47 -3.68
N ALA A 1022 7.84 -19.63 -4.26
CA ALA A 1022 6.45 -20.11 -4.32
C ALA A 1022 5.97 -20.89 -3.08
N PHE A 1023 6.87 -21.33 -2.18
CA PHE A 1023 6.61 -22.35 -1.15
C PHE A 1023 6.90 -21.86 0.28
N GLY A 1024 5.99 -22.16 1.22
CA GLY A 1024 6.20 -21.93 2.66
C GLY A 1024 7.05 -23.00 3.37
N ASP A 1025 7.30 -24.15 2.74
CA ASP A 1025 8.41 -25.05 3.07
C ASP A 1025 9.35 -25.16 1.86
N GLN A 1026 10.59 -24.69 2.03
CA GLN A 1026 11.64 -24.71 1.02
C GLN A 1026 12.11 -26.13 0.64
N ARG A 1027 11.71 -27.16 1.39
CA ARG A 1027 11.90 -28.56 0.98
C ARG A 1027 11.18 -28.90 -0.31
N TRP A 1028 10.01 -28.30 -0.58
CA TRP A 1028 9.31 -28.48 -1.85
C TRP A 1028 10.04 -27.82 -3.02
N ALA A 1029 10.68 -26.67 -2.80
CA ALA A 1029 11.55 -26.04 -3.79
C ALA A 1029 12.76 -26.92 -4.14
N ALA A 1030 13.39 -27.53 -3.14
CA ALA A 1030 14.48 -28.48 -3.32
C ALA A 1030 14.02 -29.77 -4.04
N ALA A 1031 12.86 -30.31 -3.67
CA ALA A 1031 12.30 -31.51 -4.29
C ALA A 1031 11.92 -31.29 -5.77
N GLY A 1032 11.24 -30.19 -6.09
CA GLY A 1032 10.90 -29.85 -7.48
C GLY A 1032 12.12 -29.54 -8.36
N LYS A 1033 13.24 -29.09 -7.77
CA LYS A 1033 14.52 -28.98 -8.48
C LYS A 1033 15.24 -30.32 -8.64
N ALA A 1034 14.98 -31.30 -7.78
CA ALA A 1034 15.56 -32.64 -7.86
C ALA A 1034 14.80 -33.58 -8.82
N ASP A 1035 13.49 -33.38 -9.00
CA ASP A 1035 12.67 -34.13 -9.97
C ASP A 1035 13.14 -33.86 -11.42
N PRO A 1036 13.61 -34.88 -12.17
CA PRO A 1036 14.04 -34.73 -13.56
C PRO A 1036 12.95 -34.20 -14.50
N VAL A 1037 11.68 -34.47 -14.22
CA VAL A 1037 10.52 -34.10 -15.05
C VAL A 1037 10.21 -32.61 -14.88
N VAL A 1038 10.15 -32.14 -13.63
CA VAL A 1038 10.01 -30.70 -13.33
C VAL A 1038 11.24 -29.94 -13.84
N ASN A 1039 12.44 -30.46 -13.58
CA ASN A 1039 13.71 -29.84 -13.97
C ASN A 1039 13.89 -29.79 -15.51
N ARG A 1040 13.33 -30.75 -16.27
CA ARG A 1040 13.25 -30.68 -17.75
C ARG A 1040 12.52 -29.42 -18.23
N VAL A 1041 11.44 -29.02 -17.55
CA VAL A 1041 10.69 -27.78 -17.86
C VAL A 1041 11.39 -26.55 -17.29
N LEU A 1042 11.99 -26.62 -16.10
CA LEU A 1042 12.77 -25.49 -15.52
C LEU A 1042 14.06 -25.18 -16.30
N ASN A 1043 14.63 -26.16 -17.02
CA ASN A 1043 15.76 -25.96 -17.94
C ASN A 1043 15.33 -25.51 -19.34
N ALA A 1044 14.09 -25.78 -19.74
CA ALA A 1044 13.54 -25.22 -20.96
C ALA A 1044 13.35 -23.71 -20.78
N LYS A 1045 13.79 -22.93 -21.75
CA LYS A 1045 13.60 -21.47 -21.72
C LYS A 1045 12.11 -21.18 -21.95
N PHE A 1046 11.50 -20.34 -21.11
CA PHE A 1046 10.07 -20.05 -21.20
C PHE A 1046 9.72 -19.47 -22.58
N HIS A 1047 8.80 -20.11 -23.30
CA HIS A 1047 8.54 -19.82 -24.70
C HIS A 1047 7.69 -18.55 -24.89
N VAL A 1048 8.01 -17.76 -25.92
CA VAL A 1048 7.25 -16.55 -26.30
C VAL A 1048 5.78 -16.87 -26.59
N ARG A 1049 5.48 -18.03 -27.19
CA ARG A 1049 4.09 -18.49 -27.38
C ARG A 1049 3.36 -18.73 -26.06
N THR A 1050 3.92 -19.57 -25.17
CA THR A 1050 3.34 -19.85 -23.85
C THR A 1050 3.07 -18.57 -23.07
N GLY A 1051 4.00 -17.60 -23.12
CA GLY A 1051 3.82 -16.28 -22.52
C GLY A 1051 2.67 -15.48 -23.14
N ALA A 1052 2.63 -15.35 -24.47
CA ALA A 1052 1.60 -14.59 -25.17
C ALA A 1052 0.19 -15.20 -24.99
N GLU A 1053 0.05 -16.52 -25.03
CA GLU A 1053 -1.22 -17.24 -24.80
C GLU A 1053 -1.67 -17.11 -23.34
N THR A 1054 -0.74 -17.19 -22.37
CA THR A 1054 -1.06 -16.98 -20.94
C THR A 1054 -1.54 -15.55 -20.69
N LEU A 1055 -0.89 -14.54 -21.29
CA LEU A 1055 -1.34 -13.15 -21.19
C LEU A 1055 -2.69 -12.93 -21.89
N GLY A 1056 -2.93 -13.56 -23.04
CA GLY A 1056 -4.24 -13.53 -23.71
C GLY A 1056 -5.35 -14.19 -22.89
N ALA A 1057 -5.05 -15.25 -22.14
CA ALA A 1057 -5.99 -15.86 -21.20
C ALA A 1057 -6.27 -14.95 -20.00
N VAL A 1058 -5.24 -14.31 -19.42
CA VAL A 1058 -5.37 -13.29 -18.36
C VAL A 1058 -6.22 -12.10 -18.82
N GLU A 1059 -5.96 -11.58 -20.02
CA GLU A 1059 -6.75 -10.49 -20.63
C GLU A 1059 -8.21 -10.92 -20.83
N PHE A 1060 -8.47 -12.14 -21.29
CA PHE A 1060 -9.82 -12.65 -21.51
C PHE A 1060 -10.64 -12.86 -20.22
N VAL A 1061 -10.03 -13.35 -19.13
CA VAL A 1061 -10.74 -13.55 -17.85
C VAL A 1061 -10.92 -12.25 -17.06
N ASN A 1062 -10.16 -11.19 -17.38
CA ASN A 1062 -10.28 -9.88 -16.75
C ASN A 1062 -11.22 -8.90 -17.48
N ASP A 1063 -11.70 -9.24 -18.68
CA ASP A 1063 -12.71 -8.45 -19.37
C ASP A 1063 -13.99 -8.35 -18.51
N PRO A 1064 -14.48 -7.13 -18.17
CA PRO A 1064 -15.61 -6.98 -17.26
C PRO A 1064 -16.93 -7.59 -17.76
N GLU A 1065 -17.15 -7.69 -19.08
CA GLU A 1065 -18.34 -8.33 -19.64
C GLU A 1065 -18.23 -9.85 -19.57
N ASN A 1066 -17.03 -10.40 -19.76
CA ASN A 1066 -16.75 -11.82 -19.56
C ASN A 1066 -16.90 -12.22 -18.08
N GLN A 1067 -16.43 -11.39 -17.14
CA GLN A 1067 -16.62 -11.58 -15.69
C GLN A 1067 -18.11 -11.61 -15.31
N LYS A 1068 -18.92 -10.65 -15.79
CA LYS A 1068 -20.37 -10.60 -15.55
C LYS A 1068 -21.13 -11.81 -16.13
N LYS A 1069 -20.64 -12.40 -17.23
CA LYS A 1069 -21.20 -13.62 -17.82
C LYS A 1069 -20.86 -14.88 -17.02
N PHE A 1070 -19.82 -14.88 -16.19
CA PHE A 1070 -19.40 -16.05 -15.43
C PHE A 1070 -20.33 -16.37 -14.24
N LYS A 1071 -21.41 -17.10 -14.52
CA LYS A 1071 -22.43 -17.50 -13.54
C LYS A 1071 -22.24 -18.90 -12.93
N ALA A 1072 -21.09 -19.53 -13.13
CA ALA A 1072 -20.82 -20.87 -12.62
C ALA A 1072 -20.55 -20.86 -11.10
N PRO A 1073 -20.99 -21.87 -10.33
CA PRO A 1073 -20.59 -22.01 -8.93
C PRO A 1073 -19.06 -22.10 -8.82
N PHE A 1074 -18.44 -21.31 -7.94
CA PHE A 1074 -17.00 -21.41 -7.72
C PHE A 1074 -16.54 -21.11 -6.28
N ALA A 1075 -15.46 -21.79 -5.87
CA ALA A 1075 -14.66 -21.42 -4.72
C ALA A 1075 -13.32 -20.84 -5.18
N MET A 1076 -12.82 -19.84 -4.46
CA MET A 1076 -11.46 -19.31 -4.61
C MET A 1076 -10.72 -19.45 -3.28
N ILE A 1077 -9.49 -19.92 -3.33
CA ILE A 1077 -8.62 -20.12 -2.17
C ILE A 1077 -7.29 -19.42 -2.44
N VAL A 1078 -6.88 -18.49 -1.57
CA VAL A 1078 -5.64 -17.69 -1.71
C VAL A 1078 -4.83 -17.69 -0.43
N GLY A 1079 -3.50 -17.59 -0.53
CA GLY A 1079 -2.61 -17.48 0.63
C GLY A 1079 -2.46 -16.06 1.15
N GLU A 1080 -2.38 -15.88 2.47
CA GLU A 1080 -2.08 -14.58 3.12
C GLU A 1080 -0.71 -14.01 2.70
N LYS A 1081 0.24 -14.88 2.35
CA LYS A 1081 1.60 -14.54 1.87
C LYS A 1081 1.81 -14.89 0.39
N GLU A 1082 0.74 -14.82 -0.40
CA GLU A 1082 0.80 -14.95 -1.86
C GLU A 1082 1.68 -13.83 -2.46
N ILE A 1083 2.85 -14.20 -2.99
CA ILE A 1083 3.82 -13.26 -3.56
C ILE A 1083 4.00 -13.35 -5.09
N ARG A 1084 3.44 -14.35 -5.76
CA ARG A 1084 3.48 -14.50 -7.24
C ARG A 1084 2.25 -13.92 -7.94
N VAL A 1085 1.07 -14.07 -7.34
CA VAL A 1085 -0.20 -13.50 -7.84
C VAL A 1085 -0.49 -12.17 -7.13
N ASP A 1086 -1.14 -11.25 -7.84
CA ASP A 1086 -1.74 -10.06 -7.22
C ASP A 1086 -3.05 -10.46 -6.50
N THR A 1087 -3.00 -10.49 -5.16
CA THR A 1087 -4.16 -10.85 -4.33
C THR A 1087 -5.29 -9.83 -4.45
N GLY A 1088 -4.98 -8.54 -4.63
CA GLY A 1088 -5.98 -7.49 -4.87
C GLY A 1088 -6.82 -7.82 -6.10
N ALA A 1089 -6.18 -8.20 -7.20
CA ALA A 1089 -6.90 -8.62 -8.41
C ALA A 1089 -7.69 -9.94 -8.26
N ALA A 1090 -7.27 -10.84 -7.37
CA ALA A 1090 -8.08 -12.00 -7.01
C ALA A 1090 -9.36 -11.60 -6.26
N PHE A 1091 -9.30 -10.62 -5.35
CA PHE A 1091 -10.48 -10.01 -4.72
C PHE A 1091 -11.34 -9.24 -5.72
N GLU A 1092 -10.74 -8.43 -6.61
CA GLU A 1092 -11.45 -7.70 -7.69
C GLU A 1092 -12.23 -8.67 -8.58
N PHE A 1093 -11.58 -9.73 -9.09
CA PHE A 1093 -12.23 -10.79 -9.87
C PHE A 1093 -13.37 -11.44 -9.08
N PHE A 1094 -13.13 -11.81 -7.82
CA PHE A 1094 -14.15 -12.45 -6.98
C PHE A 1094 -15.39 -11.57 -6.82
N LEU A 1095 -15.22 -10.26 -6.62
CA LEU A 1095 -16.32 -9.31 -6.50
C LEU A 1095 -17.06 -9.14 -7.84
N ALA A 1096 -16.34 -8.96 -8.95
CA ALA A 1096 -16.89 -8.67 -10.28
C ALA A 1096 -17.53 -9.89 -10.99
N ALA A 1097 -17.12 -11.13 -10.67
CA ALA A 1097 -17.66 -12.34 -11.26
C ALA A 1097 -19.18 -12.48 -11.04
N GLY A 1098 -19.95 -12.69 -12.11
CA GLY A 1098 -21.42 -12.71 -12.12
C GLY A 1098 -22.10 -13.93 -11.48
N SER A 1099 -21.39 -14.69 -10.65
CA SER A 1099 -21.90 -15.89 -9.98
C SER A 1099 -22.52 -15.56 -8.61
N GLU A 1100 -23.63 -16.23 -8.32
CA GLU A 1100 -24.38 -16.13 -7.05
C GLU A 1100 -23.85 -17.13 -6.00
N ASP A 1101 -23.42 -18.33 -6.40
CA ASP A 1101 -22.76 -19.33 -5.53
C ASP A 1101 -21.23 -19.21 -5.66
N LYS A 1102 -20.70 -18.12 -5.09
CA LYS A 1102 -19.26 -17.87 -5.03
C LYS A 1102 -18.75 -17.81 -3.60
N HIS A 1103 -17.65 -18.50 -3.31
CA HIS A 1103 -17.01 -18.52 -2.00
C HIS A 1103 -15.53 -18.16 -2.07
N LEU A 1104 -15.01 -17.48 -1.04
CA LEU A 1104 -13.62 -17.02 -0.97
C LEU A 1104 -13.03 -17.37 0.39
N LYS A 1105 -11.87 -18.04 0.37
CA LYS A 1105 -11.09 -18.41 1.55
C LYS A 1105 -9.68 -17.83 1.45
N VAL A 1106 -9.25 -17.15 2.52
CA VAL A 1106 -7.84 -16.78 2.72
C VAL A 1106 -7.22 -17.77 3.71
N LEU A 1107 -6.13 -18.45 3.32
CA LEU A 1107 -5.38 -19.35 4.18
C LEU A 1107 -4.25 -18.60 4.87
N LYS A 1108 -4.29 -18.57 6.20
CA LYS A 1108 -3.36 -17.79 7.02
C LYS A 1108 -1.94 -18.37 6.96
N GLY A 1109 -0.95 -17.52 6.76
CA GLY A 1109 0.46 -17.89 6.67
C GLY A 1109 0.91 -18.56 5.36
N ALA A 1110 -0.02 -18.89 4.46
CA ALA A 1110 0.20 -19.66 3.24
C ALA A 1110 0.74 -18.84 2.06
N TYR A 1111 1.53 -19.49 1.20
CA TYR A 1111 2.19 -18.93 0.03
C TYR A 1111 1.42 -19.28 -1.28
N HIS A 1112 2.11 -19.51 -2.40
CA HIS A 1112 1.51 -19.63 -3.74
C HIS A 1112 1.11 -21.06 -4.14
N GLN A 1113 1.84 -22.08 -3.66
CA GLN A 1113 1.55 -23.49 -3.96
C GLN A 1113 0.92 -24.12 -2.73
N LEU A 1114 -0.40 -24.00 -2.64
CA LEU A 1114 -1.18 -24.31 -1.44
C LEU A 1114 -1.17 -25.80 -1.11
N PHE A 1115 -1.01 -26.67 -2.10
CA PHE A 1115 -0.88 -28.11 -1.89
C PHE A 1115 0.56 -28.58 -1.62
N GLN A 1116 1.56 -27.72 -1.87
CA GLN A 1116 2.99 -27.92 -1.57
C GLN A 1116 3.52 -26.83 -0.63
N ASP A 1117 2.71 -26.47 0.36
CA ASP A 1117 3.07 -25.63 1.51
C ASP A 1117 3.30 -26.53 2.75
N GLN A 1118 3.26 -25.97 3.95
CA GLN A 1118 3.35 -26.71 5.22
C GLN A 1118 2.17 -27.70 5.36
N PRO A 1119 2.35 -28.86 6.04
CA PRO A 1119 1.34 -29.93 6.10
C PRO A 1119 -0.05 -29.48 6.55
N GLU A 1120 -0.12 -28.55 7.49
CA GLU A 1120 -1.34 -27.98 8.06
C GLU A 1120 -2.08 -27.09 7.05
N ILE A 1121 -1.33 -26.40 6.17
CA ILE A 1121 -1.86 -25.51 5.13
C ILE A 1121 -2.38 -26.34 3.95
N ALA A 1122 -1.63 -27.35 3.52
CA ALA A 1122 -2.09 -28.30 2.51
C ALA A 1122 -3.34 -29.08 2.97
N GLN A 1123 -3.40 -29.46 4.26
CA GLN A 1123 -4.60 -30.04 4.87
C GLN A 1123 -5.81 -29.08 4.82
N GLN A 1124 -5.61 -27.79 5.14
CA GLN A 1124 -6.68 -26.79 5.01
C GLN A 1124 -7.12 -26.60 3.56
N ALA A 1125 -6.18 -26.49 2.61
CA ALA A 1125 -6.51 -26.37 1.19
C ALA A 1125 -7.35 -27.55 0.67
N VAL A 1126 -6.98 -28.79 1.05
CA VAL A 1126 -7.76 -30.01 0.73
C VAL A 1126 -9.13 -30.00 1.41
N GLN A 1127 -9.22 -29.59 2.67
CA GLN A 1127 -10.48 -29.55 3.43
C GLN A 1127 -11.46 -28.50 2.89
N GLU A 1128 -10.98 -27.33 2.49
CA GLU A 1128 -11.80 -26.27 1.89
C GLU A 1128 -12.29 -26.67 0.48
N ALA A 1129 -11.40 -27.25 -0.33
CA ALA A 1129 -11.75 -27.79 -1.65
C ALA A 1129 -12.78 -28.94 -1.55
N TRP A 1130 -12.63 -29.83 -0.57
CA TRP A 1130 -13.64 -30.82 -0.20
C TRP A 1130 -14.97 -30.12 0.16
N THR A 1131 -14.94 -29.13 1.05
CA THR A 1131 -16.16 -28.54 1.64
C THR A 1131 -17.05 -27.89 0.57
N PHE A 1132 -16.47 -27.22 -0.43
CA PHE A 1132 -17.23 -26.69 -1.56
C PHE A 1132 -17.94 -27.80 -2.37
N SER A 1133 -17.28 -28.95 -2.61
CA SER A 1133 -17.84 -30.07 -3.41
C SER A 1133 -18.97 -30.86 -2.72
N ARG A 1134 -19.52 -30.36 -1.59
CA ARG A 1134 -20.66 -30.95 -0.87
C ARG A 1134 -21.99 -30.19 -0.98
N ARG A 1135 -22.02 -28.97 -1.54
CA ARG A 1135 -23.22 -28.11 -1.50
C ARG A 1135 -24.44 -28.73 -2.25
N PRO A 1136 -25.63 -28.84 -1.61
CA PRO A 1136 -26.82 -29.41 -2.23
C PRO A 1136 -27.51 -28.43 -3.20
N LYS A 1137 -28.34 -28.96 -4.11
CA LYS A 1137 -28.92 -28.24 -5.26
C LYS A 1137 -30.12 -27.32 -4.92
N SER A 1138 -30.46 -27.16 -3.64
CA SER A 1138 -31.78 -26.69 -3.19
C SER A 1138 -31.90 -25.20 -2.84
N ALA A 1139 -30.81 -24.42 -2.91
CA ALA A 1139 -30.83 -22.99 -2.59
C ALA A 1139 -31.43 -22.09 -3.70
N GLN A 1140 -31.60 -22.60 -4.93
CA GLN A 1140 -32.05 -21.81 -6.08
C GLN A 1140 -33.57 -21.80 -6.28
N LYS A 1141 -34.33 -21.26 -5.32
CA LYS A 1141 -35.64 -20.59 -5.51
C LYS A 1141 -36.19 -20.02 -4.19
N ALA A 1142 -37.01 -18.97 -4.31
CA ALA A 1142 -37.52 -18.08 -3.25
C ALA A 1142 -36.43 -17.17 -2.63
N GLN A 1143 -36.65 -15.86 -2.43
CA GLN A 1143 -37.84 -15.03 -2.71
C GLN A 1143 -37.40 -13.57 -2.97
N THR A 1144 -38.01 -12.90 -3.94
CA THR A 1144 -37.94 -11.43 -4.05
C THR A 1144 -38.93 -10.79 -3.08
N PRO A 1145 -38.53 -9.88 -2.18
CA PRO A 1145 -39.48 -9.11 -1.38
C PRO A 1145 -40.20 -8.09 -2.26
N ARG A 1146 -41.49 -8.30 -2.53
CA ARG A 1146 -42.37 -7.20 -2.94
C ARG A 1146 -42.77 -6.41 -1.69
N VAL A 1147 -42.73 -5.09 -1.79
CA VAL A 1147 -43.39 -4.21 -0.81
C VAL A 1147 -44.89 -4.42 -0.91
N HIS A 1148 -45.56 -4.74 0.20
CA HIS A 1148 -46.95 -4.34 0.47
C HIS A 1148 -47.29 -4.50 1.96
N SER A 1149 -48.35 -3.82 2.38
CA SER A 1149 -48.71 -3.48 3.77
C SER A 1149 -50.03 -4.10 4.23
N ALA A 1150 -50.03 -4.68 5.43
CA ALA A 1150 -51.16 -4.89 6.38
C ALA A 1150 -50.54 -5.62 7.59
N GLU A 1151 -50.41 -5.12 8.82
CA GLU A 1151 -51.26 -4.26 9.68
C GLU A 1151 -52.41 -5.03 10.38
N GLN A 1152 -52.69 -4.63 11.64
CA GLN A 1152 -53.85 -4.96 12.49
C GLN A 1152 -53.81 -6.29 13.27
N HIS A 1153 -54.17 -6.36 14.58
CA HIS A 1153 -54.49 -5.30 15.56
C HIS A 1153 -54.52 -5.79 17.02
N VAL A 1154 -54.99 -4.92 17.95
CA VAL A 1154 -55.44 -5.15 19.34
C VAL A 1154 -54.35 -5.09 20.43
N VAL A 1155 -54.47 -4.33 21.55
CA VAL A 1155 -55.10 -3.02 21.85
C VAL A 1155 -54.56 -2.54 23.22
N VAL A 1156 -54.21 -1.24 23.34
CA VAL A 1156 -54.46 -0.40 24.55
C VAL A 1156 -54.89 0.98 24.02
N SER A 1157 -55.85 1.64 24.67
CA SER A 1157 -56.54 2.83 24.13
C SER A 1157 -56.28 4.13 24.92
N PRO A 1158 -56.47 5.32 24.31
CA PRO A 1158 -56.06 6.61 24.88
C PRO A 1158 -57.20 7.37 25.59
N CYS A 1159 -56.88 8.53 26.17
CA CYS A 1159 -57.87 9.55 26.54
C CYS A 1159 -57.40 10.97 26.17
N ARG A 1160 -58.33 11.92 26.04
CA ARG A 1160 -58.13 13.30 25.51
C ARG A 1160 -58.31 14.37 26.59
N ILE A 1161 -57.82 15.59 26.33
CA ILE A 1161 -58.41 16.91 26.67
C ILE A 1161 -57.49 18.01 26.10
N LEU A 1162 -57.90 19.16 25.56
CA LEU A 1162 -59.14 19.63 24.88
C LEU A 1162 -58.74 20.84 24.00
N SER A 1163 -59.58 21.26 23.03
CA SER A 1163 -59.44 22.56 22.36
C SER A 1163 -60.79 23.17 22.00
N ALA A 1164 -61.00 24.44 22.34
CA ALA A 1164 -62.16 25.26 21.96
C ALA A 1164 -61.88 26.75 22.29
N ALA A 1165 -62.50 27.76 21.68
CA ALA A 1165 -63.14 27.87 20.35
C ALA A 1165 -63.53 29.35 20.10
N SER A 1166 -63.30 29.88 18.90
CA SER A 1166 -63.98 31.08 18.35
C SER A 1166 -63.70 31.24 16.84
N ALA A 1167 -64.50 32.07 16.17
CA ALA A 1167 -64.49 32.30 14.70
C ALA A 1167 -64.88 33.78 14.39
N PRO A 1168 -65.32 34.16 13.17
CA PRO A 1168 -64.48 34.49 12.01
C PRO A 1168 -64.74 35.95 11.51
N ALA A 1169 -64.50 36.23 10.20
CA ALA A 1169 -64.71 37.50 9.46
C ALA A 1169 -63.60 38.57 9.64
N SER A 1170 -63.30 39.47 8.68
CA SER A 1170 -63.75 39.66 7.28
C SER A 1170 -62.80 40.56 6.47
N ASP A 1171 -62.57 40.20 5.19
CA ASP A 1171 -62.38 41.05 3.98
C ASP A 1171 -61.39 42.26 3.91
N PRO A 1172 -61.01 42.71 2.68
CA PRO A 1172 -59.76 43.45 2.45
C PRO A 1172 -59.94 44.95 2.14
N CYS A 1173 -58.82 45.68 2.11
CA CYS A 1173 -58.70 47.00 1.46
C CYS A 1173 -57.32 47.22 0.81
N ASP A 1174 -57.36 48.08 -0.20
CA ASP A 1174 -56.32 48.84 -0.91
C ASP A 1174 -55.26 49.53 -0.01
N GLY A 1175 -54.14 50.06 -0.50
CA GLY A 1175 -53.62 50.21 -1.87
C GLY A 1175 -52.51 51.28 -1.95
N CYS A 1176 -52.15 51.73 -3.17
CA CYS A 1176 -51.10 52.73 -3.48
C CYS A 1176 -49.65 52.33 -3.11
N ALA A 1177 -48.67 52.27 -4.04
CA ALA A 1177 -48.05 53.32 -4.86
C ALA A 1177 -47.05 54.22 -4.08
N GLY A 1178 -45.84 54.51 -4.58
CA GLY A 1178 -45.20 54.09 -5.85
C GLY A 1178 -43.77 54.66 -6.02
N GLN A 1179 -43.22 54.54 -7.24
CA GLN A 1179 -42.07 55.25 -7.89
C GLN A 1179 -41.09 56.05 -6.98
N THR A 1180 -39.77 55.87 -7.07
CA THR A 1180 -38.87 56.16 -8.21
C THR A 1180 -37.67 55.17 -8.25
N GLY A 1181 -36.79 55.03 -9.25
CA GLY A 1181 -36.19 55.99 -10.19
C GLY A 1181 -34.93 56.63 -9.56
N GLY A 1182 -33.69 56.46 -10.03
CA GLY A 1182 -33.17 55.76 -11.22
C GLY A 1182 -31.66 55.45 -11.08
N ALA A 1183 -30.98 55.08 -12.16
CA ALA A 1183 -29.65 54.44 -12.10
C ALA A 1183 -28.44 55.40 -12.11
N TRP A 1184 -27.36 55.00 -11.42
CA TRP A 1184 -25.98 55.35 -11.77
C TRP A 1184 -25.05 54.14 -11.59
N LYS A 1185 -24.14 53.93 -12.55
CA LYS A 1185 -23.03 52.97 -12.44
C LYS A 1185 -21.82 53.65 -11.80
N LEU A 1186 -21.20 53.00 -10.83
CA LEU A 1186 -19.75 53.13 -10.58
C LEU A 1186 -19.22 51.85 -9.90
N ARG A 1187 -17.90 51.67 -9.89
CA ARG A 1187 -17.19 50.41 -9.64
C ARG A 1187 -16.03 50.69 -8.67
N TRP A 1188 -15.52 49.64 -8.00
CA TRP A 1188 -14.32 49.59 -7.12
C TRP A 1188 -14.51 49.68 -5.59
N THR A 1189 -14.38 48.51 -4.96
CA THR A 1189 -13.54 48.18 -3.78
C THR A 1189 -13.41 49.14 -2.59
N LEU A 1190 -13.88 48.68 -1.42
CA LEU A 1190 -13.20 48.61 -0.10
C LEU A 1190 -14.19 47.95 0.88
N GLY A 1191 -13.81 47.18 1.92
CA GLY A 1191 -12.48 46.89 2.43
C GLY A 1191 -12.41 47.10 3.95
N SER A 1192 -12.88 46.10 4.72
CA SER A 1192 -12.70 45.94 6.19
C SER A 1192 -12.90 47.17 7.09
N ARG A 1193 -14.10 47.35 7.69
CA ARG A 1193 -14.30 48.32 8.81
C ARG A 1193 -15.63 48.17 9.60
N PHE A 1194 -15.88 47.06 10.32
CA PHE A 1194 -16.99 47.02 11.30
C PHE A 1194 -16.88 45.98 12.44
N TYR A 1195 -15.78 45.97 13.20
CA TYR A 1195 -15.75 45.35 14.54
C TYR A 1195 -14.96 46.21 15.55
N ARG A 1196 -15.69 46.83 16.49
CA ARG A 1196 -15.18 47.49 17.70
C ARG A 1196 -16.26 47.51 18.80
N MET A 1197 -16.43 46.42 19.53
CA MET A 1197 -16.83 46.53 20.94
C MET A 1197 -15.60 46.93 21.74
N THR A 1198 -15.77 47.74 22.80
CA THR A 1198 -14.67 48.04 23.73
C THR A 1198 -14.65 47.02 24.85
N ALA A 1199 -13.46 46.72 25.40
CA ALA A 1199 -13.29 45.76 26.49
C ALA A 1199 -14.19 46.10 27.71
N THR A 1200 -14.43 47.39 27.96
CA THR A 1200 -15.34 47.90 28.99
C THR A 1200 -16.79 47.42 28.81
N GLN A 1201 -17.30 47.35 27.57
CA GLN A 1201 -18.66 46.87 27.29
C GLN A 1201 -18.80 45.35 27.51
N LEU A 1202 -17.72 44.59 27.31
CA LEU A 1202 -17.68 43.16 27.62
C LEU A 1202 -17.63 42.94 29.14
N ALA A 1203 -16.75 43.65 29.85
CA ALA A 1203 -16.60 43.54 31.30
C ALA A 1203 -17.90 43.90 32.07
N VAL A 1204 -18.55 45.01 31.71
CA VAL A 1204 -19.81 45.45 32.36
C VAL A 1204 -20.96 44.45 32.11
N ARG A 1205 -20.98 43.76 30.94
CA ARG A 1205 -21.95 42.68 30.70
C ARG A 1205 -21.63 41.42 31.50
N LEU A 1206 -20.37 41.00 31.56
CA LEU A 1206 -19.95 39.85 32.37
C LEU A 1206 -20.26 40.04 33.86
N GLN A 1207 -20.13 41.26 34.39
CA GLN A 1207 -20.53 41.59 35.78
C GLN A 1207 -22.05 41.64 36.01
N THR A 1208 -22.88 41.66 34.96
CA THR A 1208 -24.35 41.72 35.07
C THR A 1208 -25.05 40.44 34.60
N SER A 1209 -24.32 39.50 33.98
CA SER A 1209 -24.82 38.18 33.57
C SER A 1209 -24.42 37.03 34.50
N LEU A 1210 -23.55 37.28 35.48
CA LEU A 1210 -23.27 36.34 36.57
C LEU A 1210 -24.21 36.66 37.75
N PRO A 1211 -24.89 35.66 38.36
CA PRO A 1211 -25.62 35.89 39.61
C PRO A 1211 -24.64 36.31 40.72
N PRO A 1212 -25.07 37.14 41.69
CA PRO A 1212 -24.20 37.57 42.78
C PRO A 1212 -23.71 36.37 43.60
N PHE A 1213 -22.40 36.25 43.74
CA PHE A 1213 -21.75 35.17 44.49
C PHE A 1213 -21.98 35.41 45.99
N GLN A 1214 -22.91 34.66 46.61
CA GLN A 1214 -23.02 34.62 48.07
C GLN A 1214 -21.88 33.76 48.62
N GLU A 1215 -21.05 34.35 49.48
CA GLU A 1215 -19.89 33.66 50.08
C GLU A 1215 -20.29 32.69 51.22
N ASP A 1216 -21.56 32.70 51.64
CA ASP A 1216 -22.07 32.05 52.86
C ASP A 1216 -22.30 30.52 52.79
N LEU A 1217 -21.66 29.80 51.84
CA LEU A 1217 -21.78 28.33 51.71
C LEU A 1217 -20.42 27.62 51.52
N MET A 1218 -19.54 27.79 52.50
CA MET A 1218 -18.60 26.75 52.93
C MET A 1218 -18.83 26.41 54.40
N PRO A 1219 -18.83 25.11 54.74
CA PRO A 1219 -17.80 24.57 55.63
C PRO A 1219 -16.70 23.80 54.90
#